data_AF-A0AB34FJX9-F1
#
_entry.id   AF-A0AB34FJX9-F1
#
_cell.length_a   1.000
_cell.length_b   1.000
_cell.length_c   1.000
_cell.angle_alpha   90.00
_cell.angle_beta   90.00
_cell.angle_gamma   90.00
#
_symmetry.space_group_name_H-M   'P 1'
#
loop_
_entity.id
_entity.type
_entity.pdbx_description
1 polymer ?
#
loop_
_entity_poly.entity_id
_entity_poly.type
_entity_poly.pdbx_seq_one_letter_code
_entity_poly.pdbx_strand_id
1 'polypeptide(L)'
;MVIPRLRDASALRDATAKLTKTLDAAVAGTINAGWPVENVSFSIGLVTRDQGDPGVPLWEYHHLAKRNVNGTKRIGRDSQYLIGSVTKVLSDYILLNSGLDINAPVTKYISRLRDSESGIHWENTAEANDANSSVDGFSEYYYLKEVFLSAGFPPLKDSDYPSCGVIALNKACSEKQFIDGMIHSYPVIAPGERPAYSSTAFTVFIMAIEEATGKNYGQLIEETFGKALQMKSTRPSPGDDKKAVIPPDENSWGSDYGVNAPGGGLVSTVSDLSRFAYAILTRSTALTPAQVRMWLKPVDYTGGYSAVGAPWEIFRPHNLTPAHPHPVTIYAKSGGAQSYRSQFSIIDEYGVGVVLLTAGPMKAIPVLNDAIMAAIVPAVDDASRQQAAKGYARTFKTASGEQSNTTAAVDATFEMDKDSLTVKAMNRNGSDIYGALTQIWNYTMAQYTADMSSTVRLFPTDLDEAAVLDGKKVTREVWRLWPDFVGPPKSDLPGSGTLQDDCVLWTLGDWVHYGGEPVDRVLFYKDRKGDVVGFEAPFLRFSKHSTGVRTAHPALASPNPAMAGGRKSKPAAPARPATTLVLDNGAYTLKAGFVRDGGAPSEPRLAPNCIARDRARKIYVASDLDKCRDFGEIQFRRPVEKGFVVNWEAQKEVWDHELFDDKAPLKCDPAETRLILAEPPNGLPALQTNCDQVVFEEYGFASYYRGVGPAFNAYHDVQALFRTPTDEATVAGAPAEILLLVDSGYSHTTVTPLLRGQPLHSAVRRLDVGGKLLTNYLARLISVRHFDVRNETYIVNEMKEAACYVSADFKSDLERTWKGTRGDRRQDYLSGAGIVKDYVLPDFHSRSKGELREYDPARHSKARKVAAAGSHADEDILTLRNERFAVPELIFNPSDMGMRQPGLADLIYQSLQELPLGLWPGLLANIVVVGGNTLFDGFVQRLQREVVQRFPDDCVVRVARPPDPIISTWTGAANMASHANIDKVAVTKQEYEELGAAAVARKFATGINVP
;
A
#
# COMPACT_ATOMS: atom_id res chain seq x y z
N MET A 1 18.46 -19.61 9.34
CA MET A 1 19.46 -19.35 10.39
C MET A 1 19.01 -19.97 11.70
N VAL A 2 19.93 -20.43 12.56
CA VAL A 2 19.58 -21.00 13.87
C VAL A 2 19.91 -19.97 14.94
N ILE A 3 18.96 -19.61 15.81
CA ILE A 3 19.24 -18.67 16.91
C ILE A 3 20.32 -19.28 17.83
N PRO A 4 21.51 -18.67 17.95
CA PRO A 4 22.62 -19.24 18.71
C PRO A 4 22.43 -19.07 20.22
N ARG A 5 23.03 -20.00 20.99
CA ARG A 5 23.37 -19.77 22.40
C ARG A 5 24.66 -18.99 22.47
N LEU A 6 24.61 -17.76 22.97
CA LEU A 6 25.71 -16.81 22.89
C LEU A 6 26.51 -16.70 24.19
N ARG A 7 25.95 -17.11 25.32
CA ARG A 7 26.58 -16.98 26.64
C ARG A 7 27.97 -17.63 26.70
N ASP A 8 28.11 -18.79 26.07
CA ASP A 8 29.35 -19.58 26.09
C ASP A 8 30.09 -19.54 24.74
N ALA A 9 29.65 -18.70 23.79
CA ALA A 9 30.24 -18.63 22.46
C ALA A 9 31.58 -17.90 22.49
N SER A 10 32.66 -18.60 22.12
CA SER A 10 34.02 -18.02 22.08
C SER A 10 34.12 -16.85 21.10
N ALA A 11 33.49 -16.96 19.93
CA ALA A 11 33.49 -15.90 18.91
C ALA A 11 32.97 -14.56 19.46
N LEU A 12 31.86 -14.59 20.21
CA LEU A 12 31.28 -13.38 20.79
C LEU A 12 32.14 -12.84 21.94
N ARG A 13 32.69 -13.71 22.79
CA ARG A 13 33.61 -13.31 23.87
C ARG A 13 34.87 -12.64 23.33
N ASP A 14 35.43 -13.15 22.24
CA ASP A 14 36.64 -12.60 21.63
C ASP A 14 36.34 -11.28 20.92
N ALA A 15 35.19 -11.18 20.24
CA ALA A 15 34.72 -9.96 19.60
C ALA A 15 34.46 -8.84 20.61
N THR A 16 33.76 -9.13 21.71
CA THR A 16 33.51 -8.17 22.79
C THR A 16 34.81 -7.75 23.48
N ALA A 17 35.75 -8.65 23.72
CA ALA A 17 37.07 -8.29 24.26
C ALA A 17 37.87 -7.38 23.32
N LYS A 18 37.81 -7.61 22.00
CA LYS A 18 38.42 -6.74 20.99
C LYS A 18 37.74 -5.37 20.93
N LEU A 19 36.41 -5.34 21.01
CA LEU A 19 35.64 -4.10 21.05
C LEU A 19 35.98 -3.29 22.31
N THR A 20 36.05 -3.91 23.49
CA THR A 20 36.50 -3.26 24.73
C THR A 20 37.87 -2.61 24.56
N LYS A 21 38.87 -3.34 24.03
CA LYS A 21 40.20 -2.77 23.76
C LYS A 21 40.17 -1.58 22.80
N THR A 22 39.30 -1.63 21.78
CA THR A 22 39.15 -0.56 20.80
C THR A 22 38.50 0.68 21.43
N LEU A 23 37.47 0.47 22.25
CA LEU A 23 36.81 1.55 23.01
C LEU A 23 37.76 2.16 24.03
N ASP A 24 38.53 1.36 24.76
CA ASP A 24 39.57 1.84 25.68
C ASP A 24 40.63 2.67 24.96
N ALA A 25 41.06 2.22 23.78
CA ALA A 25 41.99 2.96 22.94
C ALA A 25 41.42 4.32 22.48
N ALA A 26 40.14 4.36 22.10
CA ALA A 26 39.45 5.59 21.71
C ALA A 26 39.28 6.54 22.90
N VAL A 27 38.88 6.02 24.06
CA VAL A 27 38.71 6.79 25.31
C VAL A 27 40.05 7.29 25.85
N ALA A 28 41.14 6.54 25.68
CA ALA A 28 42.48 6.97 26.03
C ALA A 28 43.06 8.00 25.04
N GLY A 29 42.40 8.24 23.90
CA GLY A 29 42.88 9.12 22.84
C GLY A 29 44.02 8.52 22.01
N THR A 30 44.27 7.22 22.12
CA THR A 30 45.31 6.53 21.34
C THR A 30 44.88 6.27 19.89
N ILE A 31 43.58 6.23 19.63
CA ILE A 31 42.98 6.28 18.29
C ILE A 31 41.95 7.41 18.26
N ASN A 32 41.70 7.97 17.07
CA ASN A 32 40.69 9.01 16.91
C ASN A 32 39.30 8.41 17.15
N ALA A 33 38.64 8.85 18.23
CA ALA A 33 37.30 8.40 18.57
C ALA A 33 36.25 8.91 17.56
N GLY A 34 36.46 10.08 16.94
CA GLY A 34 35.43 10.73 16.11
C GLY A 34 34.35 11.48 16.93
N TRP A 35 34.54 11.59 18.25
CA TRP A 35 33.75 12.43 19.15
C TRP A 35 34.65 13.04 20.24
N PRO A 36 34.22 14.14 20.91
CA PRO A 36 34.99 14.73 22.01
C PRO A 36 34.88 13.85 23.27
N VAL A 37 35.89 13.01 23.49
CA VAL A 37 35.93 11.98 24.55
C VAL A 37 35.75 12.56 25.95
N GLU A 38 36.32 13.75 26.17
CA GLU A 38 36.25 14.49 27.43
C GLU A 38 34.88 15.11 27.72
N ASN A 39 33.97 15.14 26.74
CA ASN A 39 32.60 15.68 26.86
C ASN A 39 31.50 14.61 26.79
N VAL A 40 31.77 13.41 26.26
CA VAL A 40 30.75 12.38 26.01
C VAL A 40 30.90 11.23 27.00
N SER A 41 29.94 11.09 27.91
CA SER A 41 29.77 9.88 28.72
C SER A 41 28.84 8.91 28.00
N PHE A 42 29.07 7.60 28.11
CA PHE A 42 28.18 6.61 27.50
C PHE A 42 28.18 5.26 28.22
N SER A 43 27.08 4.54 28.05
CA SER A 43 26.89 3.17 28.52
C SER A 43 26.38 2.28 27.37
N ILE A 44 26.93 1.09 27.24
CA ILE A 44 26.55 0.08 26.25
C ILE A 44 26.17 -1.21 26.98
N GLY A 45 25.10 -1.87 26.54
CA GLY A 45 24.71 -3.21 26.98
C GLY A 45 24.37 -4.10 25.79
N LEU A 46 24.97 -5.28 25.73
CA LEU A 46 24.66 -6.36 24.80
C LEU A 46 23.79 -7.41 25.51
N VAL A 47 22.58 -7.58 25.03
CA VAL A 47 21.54 -8.43 25.61
C VAL A 47 21.37 -9.68 24.75
N THR A 48 21.20 -10.84 25.38
CA THR A 48 21.02 -12.13 24.70
C THR A 48 19.94 -12.96 25.39
N ARG A 49 19.32 -13.90 24.65
CA ARG A 49 18.24 -14.76 25.19
C ARG A 49 18.70 -15.70 26.30
N ASP A 50 19.98 -16.03 26.35
CA ASP A 50 20.56 -17.03 27.26
C ASP A 50 21.43 -16.41 28.37
N GLN A 51 21.37 -15.09 28.57
CA GLN A 51 21.98 -14.43 29.74
C GLN A 51 21.31 -14.88 31.05
N GLY A 52 22.11 -14.90 32.14
CA GLY A 52 21.65 -15.45 33.43
C GLY A 52 20.66 -14.56 34.20
N ASP A 53 20.79 -13.24 34.10
CA ASP A 53 19.88 -12.27 34.72
C ASP A 53 19.40 -11.29 33.63
N PRO A 54 18.09 -11.09 33.44
CA PRO A 54 17.54 -10.17 32.43
C PRO A 54 18.09 -8.73 32.50
N GLY A 55 18.51 -8.29 33.67
CA GLY A 55 19.08 -6.97 33.92
C GLY A 55 20.56 -6.81 33.80
N VAL A 56 21.26 -7.92 33.61
CA VAL A 56 22.71 -7.94 33.49
C VAL A 56 23.02 -8.31 32.04
N PRO A 57 23.35 -7.32 31.20
CA PRO A 57 23.77 -7.60 29.83
C PRO A 57 24.88 -8.66 29.81
N LEU A 58 24.91 -9.47 28.77
CA LEU A 58 25.99 -10.45 28.58
C LEU A 58 27.36 -9.76 28.51
N TRP A 59 27.39 -8.56 27.91
CA TRP A 59 28.54 -7.67 27.90
C TRP A 59 28.08 -6.23 28.06
N GLU A 60 28.83 -5.43 28.81
CA GLU A 60 28.57 -4.01 28.99
C GLU A 60 29.87 -3.21 28.99
N TYR A 61 29.77 -1.94 28.62
CA TYR A 61 30.88 -0.99 28.64
C TYR A 61 30.40 0.37 29.10
N HIS A 62 31.18 1.03 29.95
CA HIS A 62 30.81 2.32 30.52
C HIS A 62 31.99 3.27 30.50
N HIS A 63 31.76 4.50 30.04
CA HIS A 63 32.74 5.57 30.02
C HIS A 63 32.16 6.84 30.62
N LEU A 64 32.79 7.36 31.68
CA LEU A 64 32.47 8.65 32.28
C LEU A 64 33.46 9.69 31.76
N ALA A 65 32.95 10.67 31.01
CA ALA A 65 33.76 11.75 30.49
C ALA A 65 34.36 12.60 31.63
N LYS A 66 35.63 13.02 31.45
CA LYS A 66 36.36 13.80 32.48
C LYS A 66 35.68 15.11 32.85
N ARG A 67 35.00 15.77 31.91
CA ARG A 67 34.27 17.01 32.18
C ARG A 67 32.89 16.76 32.78
N ASN A 68 32.38 15.53 32.79
CA ASN A 68 31.13 15.18 33.44
C ASN A 68 31.31 15.22 34.97
N VAL A 69 31.13 16.41 35.53
CA VAL A 69 31.25 16.68 36.97
C VAL A 69 29.90 16.75 37.68
N ASN A 70 28.79 16.72 36.95
CA ASN A 70 27.44 16.83 37.46
C ASN A 70 26.78 15.44 37.57
N GLY A 71 25.92 15.24 38.56
CA GLY A 71 25.25 13.96 38.79
C GLY A 71 26.17 12.86 39.34
N THR A 72 26.07 11.65 38.79
CA THR A 72 26.79 10.47 39.30
C THR A 72 28.31 10.60 39.17
N LYS A 73 29.03 10.15 40.19
CA LYS A 73 30.50 10.04 40.18
C LYS A 73 31.01 8.70 39.70
N ARG A 74 30.11 7.73 39.54
CA ARG A 74 30.41 6.38 39.06
C ARG A 74 29.35 5.97 38.06
N ILE A 75 29.78 5.78 36.83
CA ILE A 75 28.93 5.28 35.76
C ILE A 75 28.85 3.75 35.82
N GLY A 76 27.68 3.20 35.52
CA GLY A 76 27.43 1.77 35.44
C GLY A 76 26.06 1.49 34.84
N ARG A 77 25.65 0.22 34.84
CA ARG A 77 24.38 -0.21 34.24
C ARG A 77 23.12 0.41 34.83
N ASP A 78 23.18 0.83 36.10
CA ASP A 78 22.06 1.46 36.82
C ASP A 78 22.15 3.01 36.81
N SER A 79 23.10 3.58 36.07
CA SER A 79 23.16 5.03 35.87
C SER A 79 22.04 5.48 34.92
N GLN A 80 21.37 6.58 35.26
CA GLN A 80 20.22 7.06 34.52
C GLN A 80 20.61 8.02 33.40
N TYR A 81 19.92 7.87 32.28
CA TYR A 81 19.99 8.72 31.12
C TYR A 81 18.59 9.15 30.72
N LEU A 82 18.47 10.36 30.16
CA LEU A 82 17.28 10.75 29.42
C LEU A 82 17.30 10.00 28.08
N ILE A 83 16.28 9.18 27.82
CA ILE A 83 16.31 8.23 26.68
C ILE A 83 15.59 8.74 25.43
N GLY A 84 15.01 9.94 25.47
CA GLY A 84 14.38 10.56 24.30
C GLY A 84 13.35 9.64 23.65
N SER A 85 13.33 9.60 22.32
CA SER A 85 12.35 8.81 21.56
C SER A 85 12.43 7.28 21.69
N VAL A 86 13.42 6.71 22.40
CA VAL A 86 13.32 5.30 22.84
C VAL A 86 12.11 5.09 23.76
N THR A 87 11.65 6.15 24.45
CA THR A 87 10.37 6.17 25.17
C THR A 87 9.21 5.67 24.33
N LYS A 88 9.16 6.01 23.03
CA LYS A 88 8.05 5.64 22.14
C LYS A 88 7.87 4.12 22.06
N VAL A 89 8.96 3.34 22.15
CA VAL A 89 8.89 1.86 22.18
C VAL A 89 8.14 1.38 23.42
N LEU A 90 8.35 2.04 24.56
CA LEU A 90 7.67 1.71 25.82
C LEU A 90 6.20 2.16 25.80
N SER A 91 5.91 3.34 25.25
CA SER A 91 4.54 3.82 25.06
C SER A 91 3.75 2.92 24.11
N ASP A 92 4.35 2.53 22.99
CA ASP A 92 3.73 1.63 22.01
C ASP A 92 3.44 0.25 22.61
N TYR A 93 4.35 -0.29 23.42
CA TYR A 93 4.10 -1.51 24.17
C TYR A 93 2.93 -1.37 25.17
N ILE A 94 2.78 -0.22 25.83
CA ILE A 94 1.60 0.05 26.69
C ILE A 94 0.31 0.02 25.85
N LEU A 95 0.31 0.64 24.66
CA LEU A 95 -0.84 0.61 23.75
C LEU A 95 -1.21 -0.82 23.35
N LEU A 96 -0.24 -1.60 22.87
CA LEU A 96 -0.45 -2.99 22.46
C LEU A 96 -0.90 -3.89 23.63
N ASN A 97 -0.52 -3.56 24.86
CA ASN A 97 -0.90 -4.28 26.07
C ASN A 97 -2.17 -3.73 26.76
N SER A 98 -2.74 -2.63 26.27
CA SER A 98 -3.89 -1.96 26.89
C SER A 98 -5.22 -2.70 26.71
N GLY A 99 -5.31 -3.53 25.66
CA GLY A 99 -6.56 -4.19 25.24
C GLY A 99 -7.54 -3.26 24.52
N LEU A 100 -7.16 -2.02 24.23
CA LEU A 100 -7.94 -1.12 23.37
C LEU A 100 -7.97 -1.61 21.92
N ASP A 101 -9.02 -1.22 21.21
CA ASP A 101 -9.15 -1.46 19.78
C ASP A 101 -8.29 -0.46 19.02
N ILE A 102 -7.06 -0.87 18.71
CA ILE A 102 -6.04 -0.05 18.05
C ILE A 102 -6.42 0.40 16.62
N ASN A 103 -7.48 -0.17 16.04
CA ASN A 103 -8.01 0.20 14.73
C ASN A 103 -9.17 1.20 14.83
N ALA A 104 -9.66 1.48 16.03
CA ALA A 104 -10.70 2.48 16.21
C ALA A 104 -10.14 3.90 16.02
N PRO A 105 -10.95 4.85 15.51
CA PRO A 105 -10.56 6.25 15.47
C PRO A 105 -10.29 6.79 16.89
N VAL A 106 -9.25 7.61 17.03
CA VAL A 106 -8.91 8.24 18.33
C VAL A 106 -10.08 9.04 18.93
N THR A 107 -10.96 9.58 18.09
CA THR A 107 -12.19 10.30 18.51
C THR A 107 -13.18 9.44 19.28
N LYS A 108 -13.03 8.11 19.27
CA LYS A 108 -13.77 7.18 20.12
C LYS A 108 -13.41 7.37 21.59
N TYR A 109 -12.15 7.65 21.89
CA TYR A 109 -11.61 7.78 23.23
C TYR A 109 -11.46 9.23 23.65
N ILE A 110 -11.03 10.11 22.73
CA ILE A 110 -10.87 11.55 22.97
C ILE A 110 -11.99 12.31 22.28
N SER A 111 -13.14 12.42 22.96
CA SER A 111 -14.35 13.05 22.42
C SER A 111 -14.15 14.50 21.95
N ARG A 112 -13.20 15.24 22.56
CA ARG A 112 -12.90 16.64 22.25
C ARG A 112 -12.38 16.86 20.83
N LEU A 113 -11.87 15.81 20.17
CA LEU A 113 -11.37 15.90 18.80
C LEU A 113 -12.47 15.71 17.73
N ARG A 114 -13.64 15.15 18.10
CA ARG A 114 -14.68 14.70 17.16
C ARG A 114 -15.34 15.83 16.35
N ASP A 115 -15.53 16.99 16.97
CA ASP A 115 -16.23 18.14 16.37
C ASP A 115 -15.31 19.38 16.31
N SER A 116 -14.00 19.17 16.29
CA SER A 116 -13.03 20.25 16.26
C SER A 116 -12.91 20.87 14.85
N GLU A 117 -12.62 22.17 14.75
CA GLU A 117 -12.30 22.85 13.48
C GLU A 117 -10.90 22.46 12.93
N SER A 118 -10.40 21.28 13.29
CA SER A 118 -9.04 20.86 12.98
C SER A 118 -8.87 20.60 11.48
N GLY A 119 -7.71 20.98 10.95
CA GLY A 119 -7.29 20.55 9.61
C GLY A 119 -6.93 19.06 9.52
N ILE A 120 -6.89 18.36 10.66
CA ILE A 120 -6.59 16.93 10.76
C ILE A 120 -7.91 16.16 10.85
N HIS A 121 -8.08 15.17 9.98
CA HIS A 121 -9.25 14.29 9.94
C HIS A 121 -9.20 13.21 11.02
N TRP A 122 -9.40 13.58 12.29
CA TRP A 122 -9.30 12.69 13.46
C TRP A 122 -10.22 11.47 13.43
N GLU A 123 -11.31 11.54 12.66
CA GLU A 123 -12.22 10.42 12.38
C GLU A 123 -11.61 9.32 11.51
N ASN A 124 -10.57 9.64 10.75
CA ASN A 124 -9.87 8.72 9.85
C ASN A 124 -8.50 8.27 10.39
N THR A 125 -8.08 8.78 11.56
CA THR A 125 -6.79 8.45 12.18
C THR A 125 -6.97 7.28 13.16
N ALA A 126 -6.48 6.08 12.80
CA ALA A 126 -6.49 4.90 13.67
C ALA A 126 -5.23 4.84 14.57
N GLU A 127 -5.39 4.47 15.85
CA GLU A 127 -4.39 4.74 16.90
C GLU A 127 -3.02 4.06 16.76
N ALA A 128 -2.90 2.85 16.18
CA ALA A 128 -1.60 2.17 16.08
C ALA A 128 -0.92 2.23 14.70
N ASN A 129 -1.67 2.36 13.61
CA ASN A 129 -1.10 2.36 12.25
C ASN A 129 -0.76 3.77 11.75
N ASP A 130 -1.42 4.83 12.26
CA ASP A 130 -1.18 6.23 11.86
C ASP A 130 -0.27 7.00 12.83
N ALA A 131 0.40 6.31 13.77
CA ALA A 131 1.46 6.90 14.59
C ALA A 131 2.63 7.46 13.74
N ASN A 132 2.60 7.21 12.42
CA ASN A 132 3.49 7.76 11.42
C ASN A 132 2.78 8.64 10.35
N SER A 133 1.67 9.37 10.56
CA SER A 133 1.03 9.93 9.35
C SER A 133 0.21 11.22 9.41
N SER A 134 0.40 12.10 10.38
CA SER A 134 -0.25 13.41 10.23
C SER A 134 0.44 14.60 10.85
N VAL A 135 1.04 14.54 12.05
CA VAL A 135 1.56 15.76 12.71
C VAL A 135 2.71 15.41 13.65
N ASP A 136 3.86 16.09 13.57
CA ASP A 136 4.95 15.95 14.56
C ASP A 136 4.76 16.88 15.79
N GLY A 137 3.84 17.85 15.67
CA GLY A 137 3.39 18.76 16.72
C GLY A 137 3.51 20.23 16.31
N PHE A 138 3.48 21.12 17.30
CA PHE A 138 3.58 22.59 17.14
C PHE A 138 4.84 23.14 17.85
N SER A 139 5.99 22.56 17.56
CA SER A 139 7.25 22.92 18.24
C SER A 139 7.94 24.13 17.63
N GLU A 140 8.27 25.11 18.47
CA GLU A 140 9.05 26.30 18.08
C GLU A 140 10.42 26.34 18.74
N TYR A 141 11.42 26.75 17.98
CA TYR A 141 12.80 26.93 18.42
C TYR A 141 13.05 28.39 18.81
N TYR A 142 12.52 28.81 19.95
CA TYR A 142 12.54 30.21 20.42
C TYR A 142 13.92 30.87 20.39
N TYR A 143 14.99 30.13 20.68
CA TYR A 143 16.35 30.66 20.68
C TYR A 143 16.86 31.04 19.27
N LEU A 144 16.21 30.58 18.20
CA LEU A 144 16.53 30.95 16.83
C LEU A 144 15.87 32.27 16.40
N LYS A 145 15.08 32.93 17.25
CA LYS A 145 14.41 34.20 16.93
C LYS A 145 15.39 35.23 16.34
N GLU A 146 16.51 35.47 17.00
CA GLU A 146 17.53 36.41 16.51
C GLU A 146 18.19 35.95 15.21
N VAL A 147 18.34 34.63 15.01
CA VAL A 147 18.88 34.06 13.77
C VAL A 147 17.93 34.34 12.59
N PHE A 148 16.64 34.07 12.77
CA PHE A 148 15.62 34.37 11.75
C PHE A 148 15.58 35.85 11.40
N LEU A 149 15.58 36.73 12.41
CA LEU A 149 15.61 38.18 12.21
C LEU A 149 16.86 38.61 11.42
N SER A 150 18.04 38.08 11.78
CA SER A 150 19.29 38.37 11.05
C SER A 150 19.30 37.87 9.61
N ALA A 151 18.54 36.80 9.33
CA ALA A 151 18.36 36.24 7.99
C ALA A 151 17.28 36.93 7.16
N GLY A 152 16.65 37.99 7.69
CA GLY A 152 15.65 38.80 6.99
C GLY A 152 14.22 38.27 7.07
N PHE A 153 13.93 37.32 7.97
CA PHE A 153 12.55 36.90 8.25
C PHE A 153 11.79 38.02 8.98
N PRO A 154 10.47 38.15 8.77
CA PRO A 154 9.69 39.22 9.40
C PRO A 154 9.67 39.07 10.93
N PRO A 155 9.72 40.17 11.69
CA PRO A 155 9.63 40.11 13.14
C PRO A 155 8.25 39.63 13.59
N LEU A 156 8.24 38.62 14.46
CA LEU A 156 7.05 38.10 15.12
C LEU A 156 6.91 38.71 16.52
N LYS A 157 5.67 38.91 16.97
CA LYS A 157 5.38 39.27 18.37
C LYS A 157 5.56 38.04 19.24
N ASP A 158 5.91 38.23 20.51
CA ASP A 158 6.04 37.10 21.45
C ASP A 158 4.72 36.31 21.61
N SER A 159 3.57 36.96 21.38
CA SER A 159 2.25 36.33 21.34
C SER A 159 2.01 35.40 20.16
N ASP A 160 2.80 35.52 19.09
CA ASP A 160 2.66 34.70 17.89
C ASP A 160 3.32 33.32 18.08
N TYR A 161 4.16 33.17 19.11
CA TYR A 161 4.76 31.90 19.50
C TYR A 161 3.87 31.13 20.50
N PRO A 162 3.84 29.78 20.42
CA PRO A 162 2.97 28.96 21.27
C PRO A 162 3.44 28.89 22.72
N SER A 163 2.61 29.30 23.68
CA SER A 163 2.95 29.41 25.12
C SER A 163 3.55 28.15 25.81
N CYS A 164 3.49 26.99 25.16
CA CYS A 164 4.12 25.74 25.56
C CYS A 164 4.63 25.01 24.31
N GLY A 165 5.45 23.98 24.48
CA GLY A 165 5.92 23.16 23.36
C GLY A 165 5.88 21.67 23.67
N VAL A 166 5.99 20.88 22.61
CA VAL A 166 6.01 19.40 22.69
C VAL A 166 7.43 18.84 22.59
N ILE A 167 8.45 19.69 22.45
CA ILE A 167 9.86 19.33 22.65
C ILE A 167 10.37 20.07 23.89
N ALA A 168 11.21 19.40 24.70
CA ALA A 168 11.71 19.87 26.00
C ALA A 168 12.63 21.12 25.97
N LEU A 169 12.52 21.91 24.90
CA LEU A 169 13.12 23.23 24.74
C LEU A 169 12.21 24.34 25.26
N ASN A 170 10.93 24.05 25.47
CA ASN A 170 9.90 24.99 25.95
C ASN A 170 9.22 24.47 27.22
N LYS A 171 8.42 25.33 27.87
CA LYS A 171 7.57 24.91 28.99
C LYS A 171 6.62 23.79 28.54
N ALA A 172 6.47 22.76 29.37
CA ALA A 172 5.54 21.67 29.12
C ALA A 172 4.10 22.17 28.94
N CYS A 173 3.37 21.58 27.99
CA CYS A 173 1.95 21.85 27.78
C CYS A 173 1.09 21.19 28.87
N SER A 174 0.03 21.88 29.29
CA SER A 174 -1.12 21.21 29.91
C SER A 174 -1.90 20.42 28.86
N GLU A 175 -2.72 19.47 29.30
CA GLU A 175 -3.58 18.67 28.41
C GLU A 175 -4.44 19.54 27.48
N LYS A 176 -5.08 20.57 28.05
CA LYS A 176 -5.89 21.51 27.26
C LYS A 176 -5.04 22.23 26.20
N GLN A 177 -3.87 22.76 26.60
CA GLN A 177 -2.98 23.45 25.65
C GLN A 177 -2.46 22.52 24.56
N PHE A 178 -2.22 21.25 24.89
CA PHE A 178 -1.80 20.25 23.92
C PHE A 178 -2.89 19.96 22.90
N ILE A 179 -4.12 19.67 23.34
CA ILE A 179 -5.27 19.44 22.46
C ILE A 179 -5.57 20.68 21.61
N ASP A 180 -5.59 21.87 22.21
CA ASP A 180 -5.79 23.13 21.49
C ASP A 180 -4.70 23.30 20.41
N GLY A 181 -3.43 23.05 20.73
CA GLY A 181 -2.33 23.12 19.76
C GLY A 181 -2.45 22.08 18.64
N MET A 182 -2.90 20.86 18.95
CA MET A 182 -3.14 19.82 17.94
C MET A 182 -4.30 20.16 17.01
N ILE A 183 -5.39 20.77 17.52
CA ILE A 183 -6.52 21.21 16.70
C ILE A 183 -6.06 22.22 15.64
N HIS A 184 -5.19 23.17 16.01
CA HIS A 184 -4.68 24.21 15.11
C HIS A 184 -3.45 23.79 14.29
N SER A 185 -2.97 22.56 14.46
CA SER A 185 -1.83 22.05 13.69
C SER A 185 -2.27 21.65 12.28
N TYR A 186 -1.36 21.80 11.31
CA TYR A 186 -1.60 21.39 9.92
C TYR A 186 -1.09 19.96 9.70
N PRO A 187 -1.81 19.12 8.92
CA PRO A 187 -1.34 17.79 8.57
C PRO A 187 -0.11 17.86 7.64
N VAL A 188 0.91 17.06 7.93
CA VAL A 188 2.15 16.91 7.15
C VAL A 188 1.91 16.03 5.92
N ILE A 189 1.10 14.98 6.06
CA ILE A 189 0.67 14.06 5.00
C ILE A 189 -0.77 13.60 5.25
N ALA A 190 -1.40 13.02 4.23
CA ALA A 190 -2.72 12.42 4.39
C ALA A 190 -2.60 11.07 5.16
N PRO A 191 -3.58 10.71 6.01
CA PRO A 191 -3.61 9.40 6.67
C PRO A 191 -3.42 8.25 5.68
N GLY A 192 -2.55 7.29 6.01
CA GLY A 192 -2.24 6.14 5.17
C GLY A 192 -1.48 6.42 3.85
N GLU A 193 -1.00 7.62 3.58
CA GLU A 193 -0.27 7.92 2.32
C GLU A 193 1.16 7.35 2.30
N ARG A 194 1.93 7.61 3.36
CA ARG A 194 3.34 7.25 3.55
C ARG A 194 3.71 7.40 5.03
N PRO A 195 4.92 7.05 5.49
CA PRO A 195 5.29 7.31 6.87
C PRO A 195 5.87 8.74 7.04
N ALA A 196 5.50 9.38 8.13
CA ALA A 196 5.91 10.68 8.65
C ALA A 196 6.13 10.58 10.15
N TYR A 197 7.28 11.04 10.62
CA TYR A 197 7.62 10.97 12.04
C TYR A 197 6.64 11.79 12.90
N SER A 198 6.17 11.21 14.02
CA SER A 198 5.33 11.92 14.99
C SER A 198 5.76 11.67 16.43
N SER A 199 6.04 12.75 17.16
CA SER A 199 6.18 12.69 18.63
C SER A 199 4.85 12.75 19.36
N THR A 200 3.90 13.51 18.83
CA THR A 200 2.61 13.78 19.46
C THR A 200 1.62 12.62 19.35
N ALA A 201 1.75 11.73 18.36
CA ALA A 201 0.91 10.54 18.24
C ALA A 201 0.99 9.66 19.50
N PHE A 202 2.19 9.51 20.08
CA PHE A 202 2.41 8.74 21.30
C PHE A 202 1.74 9.36 22.52
N THR A 203 1.66 10.69 22.56
CA THR A 203 0.90 11.37 23.60
C THR A 203 -0.59 11.18 23.41
N VAL A 204 -1.09 11.31 22.18
CA VAL A 204 -2.52 11.19 21.86
C VAL A 204 -3.06 9.81 22.26
N PHE A 205 -2.42 8.70 21.88
CA PHE A 205 -2.95 7.39 22.26
C PHE A 205 -2.75 7.08 23.75
N ILE A 206 -1.69 7.60 24.38
CA ILE A 206 -1.56 7.44 25.84
C ILE A 206 -2.71 8.20 26.52
N MET A 207 -3.06 9.41 26.08
CA MET A 207 -4.23 10.12 26.62
C MET A 207 -5.52 9.31 26.45
N ALA A 208 -5.70 8.61 25.32
CA ALA A 208 -6.84 7.70 25.14
C ALA A 208 -6.85 6.54 26.15
N ILE A 209 -5.68 5.97 26.46
CA ILE A 209 -5.53 4.94 27.49
C ILE A 209 -5.75 5.50 28.89
N GLU A 210 -5.25 6.71 29.18
CA GLU A 210 -5.48 7.38 30.46
C GLU A 210 -6.98 7.63 30.69
N GLU A 211 -7.71 8.07 29.65
CA GLU A 211 -9.16 8.26 29.70
C GLU A 211 -9.91 6.93 29.87
N ALA A 212 -9.49 5.88 29.16
CA ALA A 212 -10.14 4.57 29.22
C ALA A 212 -9.88 3.82 30.54
N THR A 213 -8.73 4.04 31.17
CA THR A 213 -8.29 3.29 32.36
C THR A 213 -8.34 4.09 33.67
N GLY A 214 -8.41 5.42 33.59
CA GLY A 214 -8.29 6.34 34.73
C GLY A 214 -6.89 6.41 35.34
N LYS A 215 -5.86 5.85 34.67
CA LYS A 215 -4.47 5.81 35.16
C LYS A 215 -3.62 6.78 34.38
N ASN A 216 -2.76 7.54 35.06
CA ASN A 216 -1.81 8.41 34.36
C ASN A 216 -0.60 7.64 33.81
N TYR A 217 0.15 8.26 32.91
CA TYR A 217 1.30 7.64 32.23
C TYR A 217 2.37 7.12 33.19
N GLY A 218 2.63 7.82 34.31
CA GLY A 218 3.56 7.35 35.33
C GLY A 218 3.08 6.05 36.00
N GLN A 219 1.78 5.94 36.28
CA GLN A 219 1.17 4.70 36.81
C GLN A 219 1.21 3.56 35.77
N LEU A 220 0.93 3.87 34.49
CA LEU A 220 1.01 2.89 33.41
C LEU A 220 2.43 2.35 33.25
N ILE A 221 3.45 3.20 33.35
CA ILE A 221 4.87 2.80 33.33
C ILE A 221 5.21 1.91 34.53
N GLU A 222 4.84 2.33 35.75
CA GLU A 222 5.13 1.58 36.97
C GLU A 222 4.46 0.19 36.96
N GLU A 223 3.22 0.08 36.51
CA GLU A 223 2.53 -1.21 36.42
C GLU A 223 3.11 -2.11 35.33
N THR A 224 3.27 -1.56 34.12
CA THR A 224 3.65 -2.32 32.92
C THR A 224 5.13 -2.72 32.94
N PHE A 225 6.00 -1.86 33.45
CA PHE A 225 7.45 -2.07 33.42
C PHE A 225 8.03 -2.24 34.83
N GLY A 226 7.66 -1.38 35.77
CA GLY A 226 8.19 -1.42 37.15
C GLY A 226 7.85 -2.71 37.88
N LYS A 227 6.56 -3.11 37.86
CA LYS A 227 6.06 -4.31 38.54
C LYS A 227 6.21 -5.57 37.69
N ALA A 228 5.76 -5.54 36.43
CA ALA A 228 5.73 -6.76 35.61
C ALA A 228 7.11 -7.17 35.08
N LEU A 229 7.96 -6.20 34.69
CA LEU A 229 9.28 -6.45 34.12
C LEU A 229 10.44 -6.04 35.03
N GLN A 230 10.15 -5.57 36.25
CA GLN A 230 11.15 -5.16 37.25
C GLN A 230 12.07 -4.01 36.79
N MET A 231 11.59 -3.13 35.91
CA MET A 231 12.29 -1.94 35.44
C MET A 231 12.10 -0.77 36.43
N LYS A 232 12.84 -0.81 37.54
CA LYS A 232 12.61 0.07 38.71
C LYS A 232 13.12 1.50 38.54
N SER A 233 13.92 1.77 37.51
CA SER A 233 14.56 3.07 37.28
C SER A 233 13.93 3.84 36.13
N THR A 234 13.05 3.21 35.36
CA THR A 234 12.38 3.79 34.19
C THR A 234 11.15 4.56 34.62
N ARG A 235 11.13 5.87 34.35
CA ARG A 235 10.05 6.76 34.77
C ARG A 235 10.03 8.06 33.97
N PRO A 236 8.90 8.80 33.96
CA PRO A 236 8.88 10.16 33.45
C PRO A 236 9.94 11.04 34.12
N SER A 237 10.59 11.90 33.33
CA SER A 237 11.49 12.94 33.82
C SER A 237 10.76 13.85 34.82
N PRO A 238 11.43 14.32 35.91
CA PRO A 238 12.85 14.21 36.20
C PRO A 238 13.31 12.87 36.79
N GLY A 239 14.59 12.55 36.57
CA GLY A 239 15.28 11.39 37.13
C GLY A 239 15.81 11.61 38.55
N ASP A 240 16.68 10.71 39.01
CA ASP A 240 17.45 10.85 40.27
C ASP A 240 18.82 11.45 39.94
N ASP A 241 19.03 12.72 40.31
CA ASP A 241 20.28 13.45 40.07
C ASP A 241 21.53 12.70 40.58
N LYS A 242 21.41 11.91 41.66
CA LYS A 242 22.56 11.16 42.21
C LYS A 242 22.98 9.99 41.32
N LYS A 243 22.07 9.49 40.48
CA LYS A 243 22.30 8.37 39.54
C LYS A 243 22.43 8.83 38.10
N ALA A 244 22.11 10.09 37.83
CA ALA A 244 22.09 10.70 36.52
C ALA A 244 23.47 10.84 35.90
N VAL A 245 23.60 10.55 34.61
CA VAL A 245 24.78 10.95 33.83
C VAL A 245 24.48 12.31 33.20
N ILE A 246 24.98 13.39 33.80
CA ILE A 246 24.64 14.77 33.40
C ILE A 246 25.82 15.40 32.65
N PRO A 247 25.68 15.71 31.34
CA PRO A 247 26.78 16.26 30.57
C PRO A 247 27.16 17.67 31.08
N PRO A 248 28.41 18.12 30.83
CA PRO A 248 28.93 19.38 31.36
C PRO A 248 28.30 20.64 30.78
N ASP A 249 27.87 20.58 29.52
CA ASP A 249 27.32 21.72 28.78
C ASP A 249 25.78 21.76 28.95
N GLU A 250 25.11 22.80 28.41
CA GLU A 250 23.64 22.90 28.44
C GLU A 250 22.96 21.61 27.93
N ASN A 251 21.94 21.17 28.67
CA ASN A 251 21.31 19.87 28.46
C ASN A 251 19.88 19.82 29.00
N SER A 252 19.12 18.82 28.56
CA SER A 252 17.71 18.61 28.96
C SER A 252 17.54 17.72 30.20
N TRP A 253 18.58 17.48 31.02
CA TRP A 253 18.38 16.72 32.25
C TRP A 253 17.45 17.48 33.19
N GLY A 254 16.44 16.79 33.71
CA GLY A 254 15.46 17.39 34.62
C GLY A 254 14.38 18.23 33.94
N SER A 255 14.37 18.32 32.60
CA SER A 255 13.28 18.97 31.86
C SER A 255 11.94 18.28 32.18
N ASP A 256 10.91 19.07 32.42
CA ASP A 256 9.53 18.58 32.54
C ASP A 256 8.93 18.45 31.14
N TYR A 257 8.49 17.24 30.78
CA TYR A 257 7.85 16.94 29.51
C TYR A 257 6.31 17.00 29.61
N GLY A 258 5.75 17.06 30.82
CA GLY A 258 4.31 17.07 31.08
C GLY A 258 3.56 15.98 30.33
N VAL A 259 2.47 16.36 29.65
CA VAL A 259 1.66 15.44 28.83
C VAL A 259 2.43 14.84 27.65
N ASN A 260 3.57 15.42 27.26
CA ASN A 260 4.43 14.89 26.21
C ASN A 260 5.48 13.88 26.71
N ALA A 261 5.41 13.46 27.98
CA ALA A 261 6.27 12.38 28.48
C ALA A 261 6.23 11.11 27.60
N PRO A 262 5.10 10.65 27.04
CA PRO A 262 5.05 9.54 26.07
C PRO A 262 5.81 9.78 24.76
N GLY A 263 5.96 11.03 24.32
CA GLY A 263 6.66 11.37 23.09
C GLY A 263 8.18 11.26 23.17
N GLY A 264 8.76 11.27 24.38
CA GLY A 264 10.22 11.22 24.55
C GLY A 264 10.78 11.55 25.93
N GLY A 265 9.93 11.63 26.96
CA GLY A 265 10.26 12.22 28.25
C GLY A 265 10.60 11.24 29.36
N LEU A 266 10.99 9.98 29.05
CA LEU A 266 11.42 9.05 30.10
C LEU A 266 12.93 9.13 30.36
N VAL A 267 13.29 8.87 31.61
CA VAL A 267 14.63 8.43 31.97
C VAL A 267 14.66 6.91 32.11
N SER A 268 15.80 6.28 31.82
CA SER A 268 16.00 4.84 32.01
C SER A 268 17.49 4.51 32.19
N THR A 269 17.80 3.22 32.33
CA THR A 269 19.14 2.69 32.56
C THR A 269 19.44 1.55 31.59
N VAL A 270 20.71 1.15 31.46
CA VAL A 270 21.06 -0.04 30.68
C VAL A 270 20.42 -1.29 31.28
N SER A 271 20.39 -1.40 32.60
CA SER A 271 19.79 -2.51 33.35
C SER A 271 18.30 -2.69 33.04
N ASP A 272 17.52 -1.60 33.04
CA ASP A 272 16.09 -1.66 32.78
C ASP A 272 15.78 -1.96 31.30
N LEU A 273 16.41 -1.24 30.37
CA LEU A 273 16.23 -1.50 28.93
C LEU A 273 16.72 -2.90 28.54
N SER A 274 17.69 -3.45 29.25
CA SER A 274 18.13 -4.84 29.04
C SER A 274 17.07 -5.85 29.45
N ARG A 275 16.34 -5.61 30.55
CA ARG A 275 15.19 -6.47 30.92
C ARG A 275 14.13 -6.45 29.85
N PHE A 276 13.86 -5.28 29.28
CA PHE A 276 12.87 -5.15 28.23
C PHE A 276 13.31 -5.84 26.94
N ALA A 277 14.55 -5.61 26.48
CA ALA A 277 15.11 -6.33 25.34
C ALA A 277 15.10 -7.86 25.56
N TYR A 278 15.50 -8.31 26.76
CA TYR A 278 15.45 -9.72 27.12
C TYR A 278 14.03 -10.28 27.04
N ALA A 279 13.03 -9.57 27.55
CA ALA A 279 11.64 -9.99 27.50
C ALA A 279 11.12 -10.09 26.04
N ILE A 280 11.46 -9.13 25.17
CA ILE A 280 11.13 -9.18 23.74
C ILE A 280 11.76 -10.41 23.08
N LEU A 281 13.06 -10.63 23.30
CA LEU A 281 13.82 -11.69 22.66
C LEU A 281 13.40 -13.09 23.15
N THR A 282 13.05 -13.23 24.43
CA THR A 282 12.61 -14.50 25.02
C THR A 282 11.12 -14.76 24.89
N ARG A 283 10.36 -13.79 24.35
CA ARG A 283 8.89 -13.80 24.28
C ARG A 283 8.22 -13.91 25.66
N SER A 284 8.85 -13.35 26.69
CA SER A 284 8.32 -13.32 28.07
C SER A 284 7.57 -12.03 28.39
N THR A 285 7.12 -11.30 27.36
CA THR A 285 6.26 -10.13 27.48
C THR A 285 4.82 -10.53 27.82
N ALA A 286 3.96 -9.55 28.12
CA ALA A 286 2.51 -9.77 28.22
C ALA A 286 1.87 -10.06 26.85
N LEU A 287 2.48 -9.57 25.76
CA LEU A 287 2.11 -9.90 24.39
C LEU A 287 2.43 -11.37 24.08
N THR A 288 1.57 -12.02 23.31
CA THR A 288 1.82 -13.37 22.78
C THR A 288 3.02 -13.37 21.82
N PRO A 289 3.71 -14.51 21.62
CA PRO A 289 4.80 -14.61 20.65
C PRO A 289 4.41 -14.15 19.23
N ALA A 290 3.16 -14.38 18.82
CA ALA A 290 2.64 -13.91 17.54
C ALA A 290 2.52 -12.38 17.50
N GLN A 291 1.99 -11.75 18.56
CA GLN A 291 1.90 -10.30 18.68
C GLN A 291 3.28 -9.63 18.67
N VAL A 292 4.28 -10.20 19.36
CA VAL A 292 5.65 -9.67 19.31
C VAL A 292 6.24 -9.76 17.90
N ARG A 293 6.01 -10.88 17.19
CA ARG A 293 6.46 -11.01 15.80
C ARG A 293 5.78 -10.00 14.87
N MET A 294 4.48 -9.75 15.04
CA MET A 294 3.76 -8.72 14.28
C MET A 294 4.27 -7.32 14.61
N TRP A 295 4.51 -7.04 15.89
CA TRP A 295 5.00 -5.75 16.36
C TRP A 295 6.35 -5.36 15.74
N LEU A 296 7.24 -6.34 15.54
CA LEU A 296 8.53 -6.12 14.89
C LEU A 296 8.43 -6.00 13.36
N LYS A 297 7.28 -6.25 12.71
CA LYS A 297 7.21 -6.17 11.23
C LYS A 297 7.25 -4.71 10.73
N PRO A 298 7.82 -4.47 9.53
CA PRO A 298 7.64 -3.20 8.85
C PRO A 298 6.16 -3.00 8.51
N VAL A 299 5.68 -1.77 8.70
CA VAL A 299 4.35 -1.31 8.29
C VAL A 299 4.46 -0.57 6.95
N ASP A 300 5.53 0.21 6.75
CA ASP A 300 5.72 0.98 5.53
C ASP A 300 7.22 1.19 5.23
N TYR A 301 7.54 1.54 3.98
CA TYR A 301 8.88 1.92 3.56
C TYR A 301 9.06 3.43 3.65
N THR A 302 10.23 3.83 4.13
CA THR A 302 10.64 5.24 4.02
C THR A 302 11.04 5.52 2.57
N GLY A 303 11.17 6.79 2.16
CA GLY A 303 11.67 7.14 0.81
C GLY A 303 13.11 6.69 0.48
N GLY A 304 13.71 5.80 1.27
CA GLY A 304 15.00 5.13 1.04
C GLY A 304 14.92 3.63 1.33
N TYR A 305 16.07 2.95 1.51
CA TYR A 305 16.12 1.49 1.74
C TYR A 305 15.71 1.03 3.15
N SER A 306 15.23 1.96 4.00
CA SER A 306 14.74 1.68 5.35
C SER A 306 13.23 1.53 5.38
N ALA A 307 12.74 0.76 6.35
CA ALA A 307 11.32 0.65 6.65
C ALA A 307 11.03 1.19 8.06
N VAL A 308 9.75 1.42 8.35
CA VAL A 308 9.29 1.77 9.69
C VAL A 308 8.14 0.88 10.12
N GLY A 309 8.00 0.67 11.41
CA GLY A 309 6.85 0.02 12.05
C GLY A 309 6.34 0.85 13.23
N ALA A 310 5.53 0.25 14.08
CA ALA A 310 5.10 0.86 15.34
C ALA A 310 6.09 0.45 16.45
N PRO A 311 7.02 1.30 16.95
CA PRO A 311 7.54 2.55 16.41
C PRO A 311 8.93 2.37 15.74
N TRP A 312 9.25 1.15 15.30
CA TRP A 312 10.59 0.73 14.90
C TRP A 312 11.11 1.45 13.65
N GLU A 313 12.36 1.87 13.69
CA GLU A 313 13.21 2.23 12.55
C GLU A 313 13.93 0.94 12.10
N ILE A 314 13.63 0.45 10.91
CA ILE A 314 14.03 -0.89 10.46
C ILE A 314 15.05 -0.78 9.33
N PHE A 315 16.21 -1.39 9.55
CA PHE A 315 17.33 -1.40 8.61
C PHE A 315 17.66 -2.84 8.19
N ARG A 316 18.08 -3.02 6.93
CA ARG A 316 18.57 -4.31 6.40
C ARG A 316 19.93 -4.18 5.71
N PRO A 317 21.01 -3.84 6.44
CA PRO A 317 22.35 -3.73 5.86
C PRO A 317 22.85 -5.07 5.31
N HIS A 318 23.51 -5.03 4.14
CA HIS A 318 24.07 -6.19 3.44
C HIS A 318 25.56 -6.44 3.74
N ASN A 319 26.21 -5.53 4.47
CA ASN A 319 27.67 -5.50 4.66
C ASN A 319 28.13 -5.86 6.08
N LEU A 320 27.21 -6.24 6.98
CA LEU A 320 27.56 -6.59 8.37
C LEU A 320 28.11 -8.01 8.53
N THR A 321 28.00 -8.86 7.50
CA THR A 321 28.45 -10.26 7.52
C THR A 321 29.42 -10.54 6.37
N PRO A 322 30.60 -9.89 6.32
CA PRO A 322 31.49 -9.93 5.15
C PRO A 322 32.05 -11.32 4.82
N ALA A 323 32.17 -12.21 5.81
CA ALA A 323 32.60 -13.59 5.59
C ALA A 323 31.51 -14.44 4.90
N HIS A 324 30.24 -14.10 5.12
CA HIS A 324 29.06 -14.81 4.63
C HIS A 324 27.97 -13.79 4.25
N PRO A 325 28.11 -13.06 3.13
CA PRO A 325 27.27 -11.89 2.85
C PRO A 325 25.78 -12.22 2.77
N HIS A 326 24.99 -11.62 3.67
CA HIS A 326 23.52 -11.69 3.66
C HIS A 326 22.94 -10.49 4.41
N PRO A 327 21.70 -10.07 4.10
CA PRO A 327 21.05 -8.97 4.80
C PRO A 327 20.66 -9.37 6.23
N VAL A 328 21.01 -8.54 7.21
CA VAL A 328 20.59 -8.70 8.63
C VAL A 328 19.59 -7.62 8.97
N THR A 329 18.45 -7.99 9.54
CA THR A 329 17.37 -7.06 9.90
C THR A 329 17.56 -6.54 11.31
N ILE A 330 17.63 -5.22 11.44
CA ILE A 330 17.80 -4.51 12.71
C ILE A 330 16.53 -3.70 12.98
N TYR A 331 15.80 -4.07 14.03
CA TYR A 331 14.66 -3.31 14.53
C TYR A 331 15.16 -2.34 15.59
N ALA A 332 15.23 -1.05 15.28
CA ALA A 332 15.85 -0.10 16.17
C ALA A 332 14.95 1.09 16.50
N LYS A 333 15.29 1.81 17.56
CA LYS A 333 14.75 3.14 17.82
C LYS A 333 15.86 4.03 18.32
N SER A 334 16.07 5.14 17.62
CA SER A 334 16.92 6.21 18.11
C SER A 334 16.12 7.20 18.96
N GLY A 335 16.76 7.76 19.98
CA GLY A 335 16.19 8.79 20.84
C GLY A 335 17.12 9.98 20.98
N GLY A 336 16.56 11.19 20.98
CA GLY A 336 17.31 12.42 21.15
C GLY A 336 16.62 13.39 22.11
N ALA A 337 17.44 14.08 22.90
CA ALA A 337 17.11 15.28 23.66
C ALA A 337 18.38 16.16 23.72
N GLN A 338 18.29 17.40 24.21
CA GLN A 338 19.48 18.27 24.21
C GLN A 338 20.62 17.62 25.01
N SER A 339 21.73 17.37 24.33
CA SER A 339 22.93 16.69 24.88
C SER A 339 22.69 15.27 25.38
N TYR A 340 21.63 14.59 24.93
CA TYR A 340 21.37 13.17 25.18
C TYR A 340 21.01 12.46 23.88
N ARG A 341 21.59 11.28 23.65
CA ARG A 341 21.18 10.42 22.54
C ARG A 341 21.17 8.97 22.99
N SER A 342 20.23 8.20 22.46
CA SER A 342 20.05 6.79 22.78
C SER A 342 19.79 5.99 21.51
N GLN A 343 20.11 4.70 21.58
CA GLN A 343 19.83 3.72 20.55
C GLN A 343 19.42 2.42 21.25
N PHE A 344 18.24 1.92 20.90
CA PHE A 344 17.70 0.63 21.36
C PHE A 344 17.47 -0.25 20.14
N SER A 345 18.18 -1.37 20.01
CA SER A 345 18.12 -2.22 18.81
C SER A 345 17.86 -3.68 19.17
N ILE A 346 17.05 -4.35 18.36
CA ILE A 346 16.73 -5.78 18.44
C ILE A 346 17.11 -6.42 17.10
N ILE A 347 17.91 -7.48 17.17
CA ILE A 347 18.28 -8.34 16.06
C ILE A 347 17.68 -9.71 16.35
N ASP A 348 16.37 -9.82 16.08
CA ASP A 348 15.53 -10.93 16.53
C ASP A 348 15.99 -12.28 15.96
N GLU A 349 16.49 -12.28 14.71
CA GLU A 349 17.00 -13.47 14.02
C GLU A 349 18.26 -14.10 14.67
N TYR A 350 19.01 -13.30 15.44
CA TYR A 350 20.15 -13.78 16.23
C TYR A 350 19.86 -13.82 17.74
N GLY A 351 18.67 -13.42 18.17
CA GLY A 351 18.33 -13.38 19.59
C GLY A 351 19.15 -12.35 20.39
N VAL A 352 19.52 -11.23 19.77
CA VAL A 352 20.42 -10.21 20.33
C VAL A 352 19.73 -8.85 20.45
N GLY A 353 20.00 -8.14 21.54
CA GLY A 353 19.60 -6.76 21.74
C GLY A 353 20.79 -5.86 22.07
N VAL A 354 20.74 -4.59 21.67
CA VAL A 354 21.78 -3.59 21.96
C VAL A 354 21.13 -2.37 22.57
N VAL A 355 21.65 -1.95 23.72
CA VAL A 355 21.29 -0.71 24.41
C VAL A 355 22.51 0.21 24.41
N LEU A 356 22.41 1.38 23.80
CA LEU A 356 23.46 2.41 23.80
C LEU A 356 22.87 3.73 24.28
N LEU A 357 23.40 4.27 25.37
CA LEU A 357 22.95 5.51 26.00
C LEU A 357 24.13 6.49 26.10
N THR A 358 23.96 7.72 25.64
CA THR A 358 25.01 8.75 25.67
C THR A 358 24.52 10.06 26.29
N ALA A 359 25.44 10.75 26.96
CA ALA A 359 25.26 12.07 27.54
C ALA A 359 26.44 12.96 27.11
N GLY A 360 26.17 13.97 26.30
CA GLY A 360 27.14 14.87 25.68
C GLY A 360 26.77 15.20 24.22
N PRO A 361 27.71 15.73 23.41
CA PRO A 361 27.48 16.03 22.00
C PRO A 361 26.92 14.85 21.20
N MET A 362 25.83 15.08 20.47
CA MET A 362 25.01 14.04 19.83
C MET A 362 25.67 13.26 18.67
N LYS A 363 26.86 13.69 18.21
CA LYS A 363 27.57 13.08 17.07
C LYS A 363 28.27 11.77 17.41
N ALA A 364 28.36 11.38 18.69
CA ALA A 364 29.04 10.16 19.10
C ALA A 364 28.28 8.85 18.77
N ILE A 365 26.94 8.87 18.84
CA ILE A 365 26.15 7.63 18.68
C ILE A 365 26.34 6.92 17.35
N PRO A 366 26.32 7.59 16.17
CA PRO A 366 26.49 6.89 14.90
C PRO A 366 27.81 6.10 14.86
N VAL A 367 28.91 6.70 15.31
CA VAL A 367 30.23 6.06 15.33
C VAL A 367 30.27 4.87 16.29
N LEU A 368 29.71 5.04 17.51
CA LEU A 368 29.63 3.97 18.49
C LEU A 368 28.74 2.81 18.02
N ASN A 369 27.58 3.12 17.44
CA ASN A 369 26.64 2.12 16.94
C ASN A 369 27.25 1.31 15.80
N ASP A 370 27.91 1.96 14.83
CA ASP A 370 28.57 1.28 13.73
C ASP A 370 29.69 0.36 14.22
N ALA A 371 30.49 0.82 15.18
CA ALA A 371 31.54 0.00 15.79
C ALA A 371 30.95 -1.22 16.53
N ILE A 372 29.84 -1.06 17.24
CA ILE A 372 29.16 -2.17 17.93
C ILE A 372 28.60 -3.15 16.90
N MET A 373 27.83 -2.69 15.91
CA MET A 373 27.22 -3.57 14.90
C MET A 373 28.28 -4.32 14.09
N ALA A 374 29.35 -3.64 13.66
CA ALA A 374 30.44 -4.25 12.91
C ALA A 374 31.29 -5.24 13.74
N ALA A 375 31.31 -5.13 15.07
CA ALA A 375 32.01 -6.06 15.94
C ALA A 375 31.14 -7.27 16.33
N ILE A 376 29.86 -7.04 16.63
CA ILE A 376 28.98 -8.04 17.21
C ILE A 376 28.29 -8.89 16.15
N VAL A 377 27.75 -8.29 15.08
CA VAL A 377 26.97 -9.02 14.07
C VAL A 377 27.76 -10.15 13.39
N PRO A 378 29.02 -9.95 12.93
CA PRO A 378 29.81 -11.05 12.39
C PRO A 378 30.06 -12.18 13.39
N ALA A 379 30.25 -11.85 14.68
CA ALA A 379 30.57 -12.83 15.71
C ALA A 379 29.35 -13.67 16.10
N VAL A 380 28.15 -13.09 16.12
CA VAL A 380 26.91 -13.84 16.37
C VAL A 380 26.51 -14.68 15.17
N ASP A 381 26.77 -14.21 13.94
CA ASP A 381 26.61 -15.01 12.72
C ASP A 381 27.53 -16.24 12.76
N ASP A 382 28.84 -16.06 13.01
CA ASP A 382 29.78 -17.18 13.15
C ASP A 382 29.35 -18.19 14.24
N ALA A 383 28.89 -17.70 15.40
CA ALA A 383 28.36 -18.56 16.45
C ALA A 383 27.09 -19.33 16.01
N SER A 384 26.17 -18.68 15.27
CA SER A 384 24.99 -19.33 14.68
C SER A 384 25.40 -20.44 13.73
N ARG A 385 26.36 -20.17 12.85
CA ARG A 385 26.86 -21.13 11.85
C ARG A 385 27.54 -22.33 12.49
N GLN A 386 28.40 -22.12 13.49
CA GLN A 386 29.07 -23.20 14.22
C GLN A 386 28.07 -24.12 14.93
N GLN A 387 27.03 -23.53 15.55
CA GLN A 387 25.98 -24.30 16.22
C GLN A 387 25.06 -25.02 15.23
N ALA A 388 24.73 -24.39 14.10
CA ALA A 388 24.00 -25.02 13.02
C ALA A 388 24.78 -26.21 12.42
N ALA A 389 26.10 -26.04 12.19
CA ALA A 389 26.98 -27.10 11.71
C ALA A 389 27.01 -28.29 12.70
N LYS A 390 27.16 -28.01 14.00
CA LYS A 390 27.21 -29.06 15.03
C LYS A 390 25.88 -29.80 15.18
N GLY A 391 24.75 -29.09 15.10
CA GLY A 391 23.42 -29.64 15.33
C GLY A 391 22.82 -30.35 14.11
N TYR A 392 22.87 -29.70 12.95
CA TYR A 392 22.07 -30.07 11.78
C TYR A 392 22.91 -30.64 10.63
N ALA A 393 24.15 -30.19 10.44
CA ALA A 393 25.02 -30.61 9.32
C ALA A 393 25.61 -32.01 9.53
N ARG A 394 24.74 -33.02 9.45
CA ARG A 394 25.09 -34.43 9.62
C ARG A 394 24.15 -35.33 8.82
N THR A 395 24.44 -36.63 8.86
CA THR A 395 23.56 -37.65 8.27
C THR A 395 22.60 -38.18 9.34
N PHE A 396 21.31 -38.10 9.06
CA PHE A 396 20.25 -38.73 9.83
C PHE A 396 19.84 -40.03 9.13
N LYS A 397 19.92 -41.14 9.88
CA LYS A 397 19.53 -42.47 9.39
C LYS A 397 18.39 -43.01 10.23
N THR A 398 17.42 -43.63 9.57
CA THR A 398 16.40 -44.43 10.26
C THR A 398 16.77 -45.91 10.22
N ALA A 399 16.84 -46.54 11.40
CA ALA A 399 17.03 -47.99 11.48
C ALA A 399 15.81 -48.72 10.91
N SER A 400 16.04 -49.69 10.03
CA SER A 400 15.05 -50.69 9.65
C SER A 400 14.67 -51.49 10.89
N GLY A 401 13.53 -51.18 11.52
CA GLY A 401 13.08 -51.95 12.67
C GLY A 401 12.74 -53.38 12.24
N GLU A 402 13.32 -54.37 12.92
CA GLU A 402 13.13 -55.82 12.70
C GLU A 402 11.68 -56.33 12.89
N GLN A 403 10.66 -55.47 13.00
CA GLN A 403 9.28 -55.89 13.28
C GLN A 403 8.18 -55.21 12.44
N SER A 404 8.49 -54.56 11.32
CA SER A 404 7.44 -54.15 10.37
C SER A 404 7.95 -54.11 8.93
N ASN A 405 7.43 -54.99 8.09
CA ASN A 405 7.70 -55.10 6.64
C ASN A 405 7.24 -53.87 5.80
N THR A 406 7.08 -52.67 6.38
CA THR A 406 6.43 -51.54 5.69
C THR A 406 7.14 -50.18 5.80
N THR A 407 8.22 -50.02 6.57
CA THR A 407 8.93 -48.74 6.68
C THR A 407 10.27 -48.77 5.94
N ALA A 408 10.30 -48.19 4.74
CA ALA A 408 11.52 -47.98 3.96
C ALA A 408 12.52 -47.09 4.72
N ALA A 409 13.80 -47.46 4.75
CA ALA A 409 14.86 -46.66 5.37
C ALA A 409 15.03 -45.32 4.62
N VAL A 410 15.11 -44.23 5.39
CA VAL A 410 15.39 -42.88 4.90
C VAL A 410 16.70 -42.39 5.50
N ASP A 411 17.61 -41.99 4.62
CA ASP A 411 18.90 -41.39 4.94
C ASP A 411 18.94 -39.97 4.37
N ALA A 412 19.05 -38.96 5.23
CA ALA A 412 19.16 -37.56 4.83
C ALA A 412 20.44 -36.93 5.38
N THR A 413 21.23 -36.32 4.50
CA THR A 413 22.50 -35.65 4.84
C THR A 413 22.35 -34.16 4.58
N PHE A 414 22.66 -33.36 5.59
CA PHE A 414 22.72 -31.91 5.50
C PHE A 414 24.14 -31.43 5.70
N GLU A 415 24.48 -30.30 5.09
CA GLU A 415 25.78 -29.65 5.27
C GLU A 415 25.66 -28.13 5.32
N MET A 416 26.69 -27.48 5.87
CA MET A 416 26.83 -26.03 5.78
C MET A 416 27.69 -25.71 4.57
N ASP A 417 27.17 -24.93 3.64
CA ASP A 417 27.97 -24.35 2.56
C ASP A 417 28.53 -22.97 2.97
N LYS A 418 28.97 -22.16 2.00
CA LYS A 418 29.46 -20.81 2.26
C LYS A 418 28.37 -19.83 2.75
N ASP A 419 27.09 -20.11 2.55
CA ASP A 419 25.98 -19.18 2.81
C ASP A 419 25.05 -19.70 3.91
N SER A 420 24.58 -20.96 3.88
CA SER A 420 23.60 -21.52 4.82
C SER A 420 23.64 -23.06 4.93
N LEU A 421 22.66 -23.63 5.66
CA LEU A 421 22.43 -25.06 5.68
C LEU A 421 21.76 -25.50 4.36
N THR A 422 22.24 -26.60 3.78
CA THR A 422 21.77 -27.17 2.52
C THR A 422 21.52 -28.68 2.64
N VAL A 423 20.71 -29.22 1.74
CA VAL A 423 20.54 -30.66 1.56
C VAL A 423 21.67 -31.18 0.67
N LYS A 424 22.48 -32.09 1.19
CA LYS A 424 23.54 -32.76 0.42
C LYS A 424 23.02 -34.01 -0.29
N ALA A 425 22.20 -34.78 0.41
CA ALA A 425 21.61 -36.02 -0.10
C ALA A 425 20.34 -36.37 0.67
N MET A 426 19.37 -36.99 0.00
CA MET A 426 18.20 -37.58 0.64
C MET A 426 17.83 -38.83 -0.13
N ASN A 427 17.89 -39.99 0.53
CA ASN A 427 17.65 -41.28 -0.09
C ASN A 427 16.56 -42.05 0.63
N ARG A 428 15.71 -42.76 -0.12
CA ARG A 428 14.71 -43.69 0.41
C ARG A 428 14.83 -45.02 -0.31
N ASN A 429 15.23 -46.07 0.40
CA ASN A 429 15.40 -47.43 -0.15
C ASN A 429 16.22 -47.46 -1.47
N GLY A 430 17.33 -46.70 -1.52
CA GLY A 430 18.20 -46.59 -2.70
C GLY A 430 17.72 -45.64 -3.80
N SER A 431 16.53 -45.03 -3.67
CA SER A 431 16.06 -43.98 -4.59
C SER A 431 16.55 -42.60 -4.13
N ASP A 432 17.08 -41.80 -5.07
CA ASP A 432 17.52 -40.43 -4.85
C ASP A 432 16.32 -39.47 -4.79
N ILE A 433 15.86 -39.19 -3.56
CA ILE A 433 14.78 -38.25 -3.30
C ILE A 433 15.24 -36.81 -3.53
N TYR A 434 16.51 -36.50 -3.28
CA TYR A 434 17.04 -35.15 -3.49
C TYR A 434 17.01 -34.76 -4.97
N GLY A 435 17.52 -35.62 -5.84
CA GLY A 435 17.40 -35.46 -7.29
C GLY A 435 15.93 -35.39 -7.74
N ALA A 436 15.05 -36.21 -7.17
CA ALA A 436 13.63 -36.16 -7.50
C ALA A 436 12.96 -34.84 -7.09
N LEU A 437 13.28 -34.26 -5.93
CA LEU A 437 12.74 -32.97 -5.48
C LEU A 437 13.10 -31.85 -6.45
N THR A 438 14.38 -31.77 -6.87
CA THR A 438 14.83 -30.76 -7.85
C THR A 438 14.14 -30.93 -9.21
N GLN A 439 13.93 -32.18 -9.67
CA GLN A 439 13.16 -32.45 -10.88
C GLN A 439 11.70 -32.05 -10.75
N ILE A 440 11.05 -32.39 -9.63
CA ILE A 440 9.64 -32.05 -9.38
C ILE A 440 9.44 -30.53 -9.40
N TRP A 441 10.30 -29.77 -8.72
CA TRP A 441 10.23 -28.31 -8.77
C TRP A 441 10.49 -27.76 -10.17
N ASN A 442 11.46 -28.29 -10.92
CA ASN A 442 11.65 -27.89 -12.32
C ASN A 442 10.40 -28.18 -13.18
N TYR A 443 9.76 -29.34 -13.02
CA TYR A 443 8.53 -29.66 -13.76
C TYR A 443 7.37 -28.75 -13.42
N THR A 444 7.25 -28.31 -12.17
CA THR A 444 6.14 -27.47 -11.75
C THR A 444 6.41 -25.98 -11.96
N MET A 445 7.66 -25.53 -11.84
CA MET A 445 8.01 -24.11 -11.66
C MET A 445 8.93 -23.51 -12.73
N ALA A 446 9.58 -24.29 -13.59
CA ALA A 446 10.56 -23.74 -14.55
C ALA A 446 9.98 -22.71 -15.55
N GLN A 447 8.64 -22.65 -15.72
CA GLN A 447 7.99 -21.63 -16.56
C GLN A 447 7.73 -20.30 -15.83
N TYR A 448 7.76 -20.30 -14.49
CA TYR A 448 7.42 -19.15 -13.66
C TYR A 448 8.65 -18.50 -13.02
N THR A 449 9.78 -19.22 -12.99
CA THR A 449 10.98 -18.83 -12.28
C THR A 449 12.20 -18.90 -13.20
N ALA A 450 13.29 -18.25 -12.79
CA ALA A 450 14.59 -18.57 -13.37
C ALA A 450 14.94 -20.07 -13.18
N ASP A 451 15.91 -20.56 -13.95
CA ASP A 451 16.41 -21.92 -13.81
C ASP A 451 16.81 -22.18 -12.35
N MET A 452 16.34 -23.30 -11.80
CA MET A 452 16.67 -23.68 -10.43
C MET A 452 18.06 -24.28 -10.36
N SER A 453 18.80 -23.87 -9.35
CA SER A 453 20.07 -24.46 -8.96
C SER A 453 19.84 -25.87 -8.41
N SER A 454 20.89 -26.69 -8.47
CA SER A 454 20.92 -27.98 -7.78
C SER A 454 21.07 -27.85 -6.26
N THR A 455 21.08 -26.63 -5.70
CA THR A 455 21.21 -26.37 -4.26
C THR A 455 19.84 -26.12 -3.64
N VAL A 456 19.49 -26.88 -2.58
CA VAL A 456 18.27 -26.68 -1.79
C VAL A 456 18.65 -26.27 -0.37
N ARG A 457 18.15 -25.11 0.07
CA ARG A 457 18.44 -24.50 1.36
C ARG A 457 17.34 -24.78 2.38
N LEU A 458 17.73 -24.75 3.65
CA LEU A 458 16.84 -25.00 4.78
C LEU A 458 16.50 -23.71 5.53
N PHE A 459 15.20 -23.46 5.68
CA PHE A 459 14.65 -22.29 6.37
C PHE A 459 13.79 -22.72 7.56
N PRO A 460 14.10 -22.30 8.80
CA PRO A 460 13.22 -22.54 9.93
C PRO A 460 11.95 -21.67 9.81
N THR A 461 10.85 -22.17 10.34
CA THR A 461 9.54 -21.46 10.28
C THR A 461 9.12 -20.83 11.60
N ASP A 462 9.91 -21.03 12.67
CA ASP A 462 9.54 -20.72 14.06
C ASP A 462 8.24 -21.37 14.54
N LEU A 463 7.80 -22.45 13.86
CA LEU A 463 6.74 -23.33 14.32
C LEU A 463 7.38 -24.51 15.05
N ASP A 464 7.09 -24.63 16.34
CA ASP A 464 7.56 -25.72 17.18
C ASP A 464 6.43 -26.31 18.06
N GLU A 465 6.51 -27.60 18.32
CA GLU A 465 5.51 -28.33 19.09
C GLU A 465 6.14 -29.34 20.03
N ALA A 466 5.52 -29.55 21.19
CA ALA A 466 5.92 -30.65 22.07
C ALA A 466 5.57 -32.00 21.42
N ALA A 467 6.57 -32.88 21.31
CA ALA A 467 6.43 -34.20 20.71
C ALA A 467 7.11 -35.28 21.56
N VAL A 468 6.94 -36.53 21.16
CA VAL A 468 7.60 -37.68 21.78
C VAL A 468 8.34 -38.47 20.71
N LEU A 469 9.66 -38.62 20.89
CA LEU A 469 10.52 -39.43 20.03
C LEU A 469 11.18 -40.50 20.90
N ASP A 470 10.98 -41.78 20.53
CA ASP A 470 11.50 -42.93 21.27
C ASP A 470 11.18 -42.88 22.79
N GLY A 471 9.95 -42.47 23.13
CA GLY A 471 9.47 -42.35 24.52
C GLY A 471 10.02 -41.14 25.30
N LYS A 472 10.86 -40.29 24.69
CA LYS A 472 11.40 -39.08 25.30
C LYS A 472 10.64 -37.85 24.83
N LYS A 473 10.34 -36.94 25.76
CA LYS A 473 9.79 -35.62 25.43
C LYS A 473 10.82 -34.81 24.65
N VAL A 474 10.46 -34.38 23.45
CA VAL A 474 11.26 -33.60 22.51
C VAL A 474 10.46 -32.40 22.01
N THR A 475 11.13 -31.43 21.41
CA THR A 475 10.51 -30.35 20.64
C THR A 475 10.65 -30.68 19.16
N ARG A 476 9.55 -30.62 18.43
CA ARG A 476 9.49 -30.83 16.98
C ARG A 476 9.44 -29.47 16.29
N GLU A 477 10.48 -29.14 15.54
CA GLU A 477 10.60 -27.88 14.78
C GLU A 477 10.27 -28.10 13.31
N VAL A 478 9.49 -27.20 12.71
CA VAL A 478 9.14 -27.24 11.30
C VAL A 478 10.10 -26.36 10.49
N TRP A 479 10.60 -26.93 9.41
CA TRP A 479 11.54 -26.30 8.48
C TRP A 479 11.03 -26.46 7.04
N ARG A 480 11.44 -25.55 6.16
CA ARG A 480 11.13 -25.56 4.73
C ARG A 480 12.40 -25.74 3.89
N LEU A 481 12.26 -26.47 2.80
CA LEU A 481 13.28 -26.75 1.80
C LEU A 481 13.03 -25.90 0.54
N TRP A 482 13.86 -24.91 0.24
CA TRP A 482 13.68 -24.08 -0.95
C TRP A 482 14.90 -24.13 -1.88
N PRO A 483 14.69 -24.28 -3.20
CA PRO A 483 15.80 -24.26 -4.16
C PRO A 483 16.36 -22.85 -4.34
N ASP A 484 17.66 -22.77 -4.62
CA ASP A 484 18.29 -21.55 -5.14
C ASP A 484 17.95 -21.36 -6.62
N PHE A 485 18.06 -20.13 -7.11
CA PHE A 485 17.97 -19.81 -8.53
C PHE A 485 19.35 -19.54 -9.13
N VAL A 486 19.55 -19.90 -10.41
CA VAL A 486 20.79 -19.70 -11.16
C VAL A 486 21.04 -18.20 -11.52
N GLY A 487 20.14 -17.32 -11.07
CA GLY A 487 20.15 -15.88 -11.33
C GLY A 487 19.09 -15.50 -12.37
N PRO A 488 18.76 -14.21 -12.52
CA PRO A 488 17.78 -13.76 -13.50
C PRO A 488 18.22 -14.15 -14.92
N PRO A 489 17.28 -14.37 -15.86
CA PRO A 489 17.60 -14.59 -17.26
C PRO A 489 18.54 -13.48 -17.77
N LYS A 490 19.65 -13.88 -18.40
CA LYS A 490 20.57 -12.91 -19.02
C LYS A 490 19.90 -12.30 -20.24
N SER A 491 19.77 -10.98 -20.25
CA SER A 491 19.22 -10.23 -21.37
C SER A 491 20.05 -8.98 -21.61
N ASP A 492 20.25 -8.64 -22.89
CA ASP A 492 20.87 -7.38 -23.30
C ASP A 492 19.88 -6.20 -23.20
N LEU A 493 18.62 -6.46 -22.82
CA LEU A 493 17.63 -5.42 -22.57
C LEU A 493 18.04 -4.55 -21.36
N PRO A 494 17.84 -3.22 -21.43
CA PRO A 494 18.10 -2.34 -20.30
C PRO A 494 17.31 -2.76 -19.05
N GLY A 495 17.96 -2.79 -17.89
CA GLY A 495 17.31 -3.20 -16.63
C GLY A 495 17.16 -4.71 -16.46
N SER A 496 17.81 -5.54 -17.29
CA SER A 496 17.91 -6.98 -17.03
C SER A 496 18.52 -7.23 -15.64
N GLY A 497 17.80 -7.99 -14.81
CA GLY A 497 18.18 -8.27 -13.43
C GLY A 497 17.60 -7.30 -12.39
N THR A 498 16.82 -6.28 -12.77
CA THR A 498 16.13 -5.41 -11.80
C THR A 498 15.14 -6.18 -10.90
N LEU A 499 14.62 -7.31 -11.38
CA LEU A 499 13.73 -8.21 -10.61
C LEU A 499 14.49 -9.34 -9.88
N GLN A 500 15.80 -9.22 -9.68
CA GLN A 500 16.59 -10.27 -9.04
C GLN A 500 16.13 -10.59 -7.60
N ASP A 501 15.59 -9.58 -6.90
CA ASP A 501 15.04 -9.71 -5.54
C ASP A 501 13.49 -9.70 -5.54
N ASP A 502 12.86 -10.22 -6.60
CA ASP A 502 11.41 -10.35 -6.64
C ASP A 502 10.87 -11.31 -5.57
N CYS A 503 9.55 -11.28 -5.35
CA CYS A 503 8.91 -12.05 -4.29
C CYS A 503 8.67 -13.52 -4.67
N VAL A 504 9.19 -14.02 -5.79
CA VAL A 504 8.83 -15.35 -6.31
C VAL A 504 9.26 -16.46 -5.37
N LEU A 505 10.46 -16.38 -4.76
CA LEU A 505 10.94 -17.34 -3.76
C LEU A 505 9.94 -17.54 -2.61
N TRP A 506 9.31 -16.45 -2.14
CA TRP A 506 8.33 -16.51 -1.06
C TRP A 506 7.07 -17.27 -1.46
N THR A 507 6.66 -17.20 -2.72
CA THR A 507 5.47 -17.90 -3.21
C THR A 507 5.64 -19.42 -3.27
N LEU A 508 6.88 -19.94 -3.27
CA LEU A 508 7.15 -21.37 -3.43
C LEU A 508 6.84 -22.21 -2.19
N GLY A 509 6.77 -21.58 -1.01
CA GLY A 509 6.47 -22.29 0.23
C GLY A 509 5.12 -22.99 0.13
N ASP A 510 5.09 -24.28 0.46
CA ASP A 510 3.87 -25.10 0.42
C ASP A 510 3.28 -25.37 -0.98
N TRP A 511 4.00 -25.04 -2.06
CA TRP A 511 3.43 -25.11 -3.42
C TRP A 511 3.11 -26.53 -3.90
N VAL A 512 4.01 -27.48 -3.65
CA VAL A 512 3.88 -28.86 -4.16
C VAL A 512 3.54 -29.81 -3.02
N HIS A 513 2.47 -30.57 -3.20
CA HIS A 513 2.00 -31.57 -2.24
C HIS A 513 2.09 -32.98 -2.81
N TYR A 514 2.46 -33.94 -1.98
CA TYR A 514 2.39 -35.37 -2.30
C TYR A 514 1.50 -36.10 -1.29
N GLY A 515 0.27 -36.39 -1.72
CA GLY A 515 -0.70 -37.13 -0.90
C GLY A 515 -1.07 -36.43 0.40
N GLY A 516 -1.26 -35.10 0.33
CA GLY A 516 -1.68 -34.24 1.45
C GLY A 516 -0.54 -33.62 2.25
N GLU A 517 0.72 -34.03 2.02
CA GLU A 517 1.89 -33.46 2.71
C GLU A 517 2.68 -32.54 1.76
N PRO A 518 3.08 -31.33 2.19
CA PRO A 518 3.97 -30.47 1.42
C PRO A 518 5.35 -31.12 1.25
N VAL A 519 5.86 -31.19 0.03
CA VAL A 519 7.16 -31.84 -0.26
C VAL A 519 8.36 -31.00 0.19
N ASP A 520 8.14 -29.72 0.47
CA ASP A 520 9.13 -28.78 1.00
C ASP A 520 9.18 -28.78 2.53
N ARG A 521 8.27 -29.49 3.22
CA ARG A 521 8.19 -29.52 4.69
C ARG A 521 9.05 -30.63 5.27
N VAL A 522 9.93 -30.27 6.19
CA VAL A 522 10.71 -31.22 7.00
C VAL A 522 10.71 -30.87 8.48
N LEU A 523 11.02 -31.85 9.32
CA LEU A 523 10.92 -31.75 10.77
C LEU A 523 12.27 -32.10 11.41
N PHE A 524 12.72 -31.29 12.36
CA PHE A 524 13.83 -31.62 13.24
C PHE A 524 13.35 -31.81 14.67
N TYR A 525 13.88 -32.82 15.34
CA TYR A 525 13.54 -33.11 16.73
C TYR A 525 14.69 -32.67 17.62
N LYS A 526 14.41 -31.84 18.62
CA LYS A 526 15.35 -31.39 19.64
C LYS A 526 15.04 -32.00 21.00
N ASP A 527 16.06 -32.42 21.72
CA ASP A 527 15.88 -32.85 23.11
C ASP A 527 15.74 -31.66 24.07
N ARG A 528 15.60 -31.95 25.38
CA ARG A 528 15.50 -30.89 26.41
C ARG A 528 16.75 -30.02 26.53
N LYS A 529 17.90 -30.50 26.06
CA LYS A 529 19.15 -29.71 26.01
C LYS A 529 19.22 -28.87 24.75
N GLY A 530 18.24 -28.96 23.85
CA GLY A 530 18.21 -28.27 22.56
C GLY A 530 19.08 -28.92 21.50
N ASP A 531 19.62 -30.12 21.78
CA ASP A 531 20.43 -30.86 20.82
C ASP A 531 19.49 -31.53 19.81
N VAL A 532 19.80 -31.39 18.52
CA VAL A 532 19.05 -32.07 17.46
C VAL A 532 19.31 -33.57 17.58
N VAL A 533 18.27 -34.37 17.71
CA VAL A 533 18.32 -35.83 17.93
C VAL A 533 17.59 -36.63 16.85
N GLY A 534 16.77 -35.99 16.02
CA GLY A 534 16.02 -36.68 14.97
C GLY A 534 15.64 -35.78 13.80
N PHE A 535 15.23 -36.43 12.71
CA PHE A 535 14.76 -35.82 11.47
C PHE A 535 13.60 -36.62 10.89
N GLU A 536 12.64 -35.94 10.28
CA GLU A 536 11.54 -36.54 9.55
C GLU A 536 11.16 -35.70 8.32
N ALA A 537 10.80 -36.39 7.23
CA ALA A 537 10.23 -35.80 6.03
C ALA A 537 8.82 -36.39 5.82
N PRO A 538 7.75 -35.73 6.31
CA PRO A 538 6.40 -36.29 6.33
C PRO A 538 5.90 -36.81 4.98
N PHE A 539 6.23 -36.12 3.89
CA PHE A 539 5.86 -36.51 2.52
C PHE A 539 6.41 -37.87 2.08
N LEU A 540 7.45 -38.40 2.75
CA LEU A 540 7.98 -39.76 2.51
C LEU A 540 7.22 -40.85 3.27
N ARG A 541 6.19 -40.49 4.05
CA ARG A 541 5.25 -41.38 4.74
C ARG A 541 5.93 -42.44 5.61
N PHE A 542 7.03 -42.10 6.27
CA PHE A 542 7.64 -42.97 7.28
C PHE A 542 7.36 -42.40 8.66
N SER A 543 6.63 -43.16 9.49
CA SER A 543 6.34 -42.82 10.88
C SER A 543 7.11 -43.77 11.80
N LYS A 544 7.88 -43.23 12.74
CA LYS A 544 8.19 -43.93 14.00
C LYS A 544 7.07 -43.57 14.99
N HIS A 545 6.26 -44.54 15.39
CA HIS A 545 5.13 -44.34 16.30
C HIS A 545 5.52 -43.64 17.61
N SER A 546 4.70 -42.67 18.06
CA SER A 546 3.99 -42.81 19.34
C SER A 546 2.72 -41.95 19.40
N THR A 547 1.77 -42.47 20.17
CA THR A 547 0.35 -42.17 20.35
C THR A 547 0.03 -40.84 21.05
N GLY A 548 -1.05 -40.19 20.61
CA GLY A 548 -2.04 -39.56 21.50
C GLY A 548 -1.95 -38.04 21.68
N VAL A 549 -2.75 -37.30 20.90
CA VAL A 549 -3.77 -36.32 21.35
C VAL A 549 -4.70 -36.06 20.17
N ARG A 550 -5.99 -36.36 20.36
CA ARG A 550 -7.07 -35.96 19.45
C ARG A 550 -7.31 -34.45 19.63
N THR A 551 -7.14 -33.66 18.59
CA THR A 551 -7.89 -32.41 18.42
C THR A 551 -8.94 -32.66 17.34
N ALA A 552 -10.20 -32.41 17.72
CA ALA A 552 -11.36 -32.66 16.88
C ALA A 552 -11.45 -31.61 15.77
N HIS A 553 -11.55 -32.05 14.53
CA HIS A 553 -12.20 -31.31 13.46
C HIS A 553 -13.45 -32.08 13.01
N PRO A 554 -14.58 -31.39 12.75
CA PRO A 554 -15.86 -32.03 12.47
C PRO A 554 -15.82 -32.75 11.12
N ALA A 555 -16.34 -33.98 11.12
CA ALA A 555 -16.41 -34.84 9.96
C ALA A 555 -17.44 -34.31 8.95
N LEU A 556 -17.01 -34.03 7.72
CA LEU A 556 -17.88 -34.04 6.56
C LEU A 556 -18.10 -35.51 6.15
N ALA A 557 -19.36 -35.91 6.13
CA ALA A 557 -19.80 -37.27 5.86
C ALA A 557 -19.32 -37.77 4.49
N SER A 558 -18.67 -38.94 4.48
CA SER A 558 -18.38 -39.69 3.26
C SER A 558 -19.61 -40.48 2.82
N PRO A 559 -19.97 -40.54 1.52
CA PRO A 559 -20.99 -41.47 1.03
C PRO A 559 -20.42 -42.88 0.90
N ASN A 560 -21.28 -43.88 1.17
CA ASN A 560 -21.00 -45.32 1.10
C ASN A 560 -20.46 -45.80 -0.27
N PRO A 561 -19.54 -46.79 -0.29
CA PRO A 561 -19.10 -47.44 -1.52
C PRO A 561 -19.96 -48.68 -1.79
N ALA A 562 -20.93 -48.55 -2.70
CA ALA A 562 -21.55 -49.70 -3.34
C ALA A 562 -21.90 -49.35 -4.79
N MET A 563 -21.10 -49.84 -5.73
CA MET A 563 -21.45 -50.34 -7.07
C MET A 563 -20.27 -50.17 -8.02
N ALA A 564 -19.58 -51.29 -8.27
CA ALA A 564 -18.73 -51.44 -9.43
C ALA A 564 -19.58 -51.40 -10.71
N GLY A 565 -19.14 -50.65 -11.73
CA GLY A 565 -19.77 -50.72 -13.05
C GLY A 565 -19.32 -49.64 -14.04
N GLY A 566 -18.51 -50.05 -15.02
CA GLY A 566 -18.47 -49.44 -16.35
C GLY A 566 -17.46 -48.30 -16.58
N ARG A 567 -16.49 -48.55 -17.49
CA ARG A 567 -15.75 -47.50 -18.20
C ARG A 567 -16.76 -46.49 -18.80
N LYS A 568 -16.82 -45.27 -18.26
CA LYS A 568 -17.47 -44.15 -18.95
C LYS A 568 -16.45 -43.43 -19.83
N SER A 569 -16.84 -43.18 -21.07
CA SER A 569 -16.15 -42.35 -22.04
C SER A 569 -15.83 -40.97 -21.45
N LYS A 570 -14.67 -40.42 -21.85
CA LYS A 570 -14.27 -39.03 -21.59
C LYS A 570 -15.46 -38.09 -21.88
N PRO A 571 -15.82 -37.14 -20.98
CA PRO A 571 -16.88 -36.18 -21.29
C PRO A 571 -16.50 -35.42 -22.56
N ALA A 572 -17.47 -35.18 -23.44
CA ALA A 572 -17.27 -34.30 -24.59
C ALA A 572 -16.84 -32.91 -24.10
N ALA A 573 -15.94 -32.25 -24.83
CA ALA A 573 -15.57 -30.86 -24.55
C ALA A 573 -16.86 -30.01 -24.48
N PRO A 574 -16.97 -29.07 -23.52
CA PRO A 574 -18.15 -28.21 -23.41
C PRO A 574 -18.40 -27.49 -24.73
N ALA A 575 -19.67 -27.43 -25.15
CA ALA A 575 -20.06 -26.78 -26.40
C ALA A 575 -19.69 -25.29 -26.37
N ARG A 576 -19.10 -24.79 -27.47
CA ARG A 576 -18.73 -23.37 -27.63
C ARG A 576 -19.99 -22.48 -27.47
N PRO A 577 -19.95 -21.45 -26.61
CA PRO A 577 -21.03 -20.46 -26.54
C PRO A 577 -21.19 -19.73 -27.88
N ALA A 578 -22.36 -19.84 -28.50
CA ALA A 578 -22.70 -19.17 -29.76
C ALA A 578 -23.07 -17.69 -29.59
N THR A 579 -23.27 -17.25 -28.33
CA THR A 579 -23.64 -15.88 -27.96
C THR A 579 -22.60 -15.29 -27.02
N THR A 580 -22.21 -14.06 -27.28
CA THR A 580 -21.30 -13.27 -26.43
C THR A 580 -22.02 -12.01 -25.95
N LEU A 581 -22.08 -11.80 -24.63
CA LEU A 581 -22.46 -10.54 -24.01
C LEU A 581 -21.22 -9.65 -23.91
N VAL A 582 -21.27 -8.48 -24.53
CA VAL A 582 -20.23 -7.44 -24.41
C VAL A 582 -20.69 -6.41 -23.41
N LEU A 583 -19.88 -6.17 -22.39
CA LEU A 583 -20.19 -5.29 -21.27
C LEU A 583 -19.07 -4.27 -21.05
N ASP A 584 -19.37 -3.00 -21.34
CA ASP A 584 -18.56 -1.86 -20.91
C ASP A 584 -19.14 -1.32 -19.59
N ASN A 585 -18.52 -1.72 -18.47
CA ASN A 585 -18.99 -1.41 -17.13
C ASN A 585 -18.52 -0.02 -16.65
N GLY A 586 -18.96 1.02 -17.37
CA GLY A 586 -18.59 2.41 -17.06
C GLY A 586 -19.16 2.92 -15.74
N ALA A 587 -18.44 3.84 -15.09
CA ALA A 587 -18.81 4.38 -13.77
C ALA A 587 -20.09 5.22 -13.74
N TYR A 588 -20.42 5.88 -14.86
CA TYR A 588 -21.64 6.67 -15.01
C TYR A 588 -22.74 5.90 -15.73
N THR A 589 -22.36 5.26 -16.84
CA THR A 589 -23.24 4.53 -17.76
C THR A 589 -22.62 3.18 -18.09
N LEU A 590 -23.39 2.13 -17.86
CA LEU A 590 -23.16 0.76 -18.29
C LEU A 590 -23.64 0.59 -19.73
N LYS A 591 -22.85 -0.06 -20.59
CA LYS A 591 -23.24 -0.41 -21.97
C LYS A 591 -23.17 -1.90 -22.17
N ALA A 592 -24.27 -2.50 -22.59
CA ALA A 592 -24.40 -3.94 -22.72
C ALA A 592 -25.09 -4.31 -24.04
N GLY A 593 -24.64 -5.39 -24.69
CA GLY A 593 -25.28 -5.90 -25.90
C GLY A 593 -24.73 -7.26 -26.32
N PHE A 594 -25.43 -7.93 -27.22
CA PHE A 594 -25.09 -9.29 -27.65
C PHE A 594 -24.43 -9.31 -29.02
N VAL A 595 -23.47 -10.20 -29.17
CA VAL A 595 -22.84 -10.58 -30.43
C VAL A 595 -23.04 -12.07 -30.62
N ARG A 596 -23.69 -12.47 -31.73
CA ARG A 596 -23.90 -13.88 -32.08
C ARG A 596 -22.88 -14.30 -33.13
N ASP A 597 -22.36 -15.52 -33.03
CA ASP A 597 -21.40 -16.05 -34.00
C ASP A 597 -21.94 -15.92 -35.44
N GLY A 598 -21.20 -15.19 -36.30
CA GLY A 598 -21.57 -14.95 -37.71
C GLY A 598 -22.68 -13.91 -37.93
N GLY A 599 -23.19 -13.28 -36.88
CA GLY A 599 -24.17 -12.17 -36.94
C GLY A 599 -23.51 -10.81 -36.73
N ALA A 600 -24.19 -9.74 -37.16
CA ALA A 600 -23.80 -8.38 -36.79
C ALA A 600 -24.02 -8.13 -35.29
N PRO A 601 -23.18 -7.31 -34.63
CA PRO A 601 -23.42 -6.88 -33.26
C PRO A 601 -24.80 -6.23 -33.09
N SER A 602 -25.46 -6.47 -31.95
CA SER A 602 -26.67 -5.71 -31.60
C SER A 602 -26.35 -4.24 -31.32
N GLU A 603 -27.33 -3.35 -31.34
CA GLU A 603 -27.12 -2.03 -30.74
C GLU A 603 -26.93 -2.16 -29.22
N PRO A 604 -26.01 -1.39 -28.59
CA PRO A 604 -25.81 -1.44 -27.16
C PRO A 604 -26.96 -0.77 -26.41
N ARG A 605 -27.46 -1.42 -25.37
CA ARG A 605 -28.31 -0.80 -24.36
C ARG A 605 -27.45 0.02 -23.42
N LEU A 606 -27.86 1.27 -23.18
CA LEU A 606 -27.24 2.17 -22.22
C LEU A 606 -28.10 2.21 -20.95
N ALA A 607 -27.49 2.02 -19.79
CA ALA A 607 -28.16 2.14 -18.49
C ALA A 607 -27.30 2.95 -17.51
N PRO A 608 -27.90 3.81 -16.66
CA PRO A 608 -27.18 4.43 -15.56
C PRO A 608 -26.55 3.38 -14.64
N ASN A 609 -25.25 3.50 -14.33
CA ASN A 609 -24.59 2.59 -13.38
C ASN A 609 -24.72 3.15 -11.96
N CYS A 610 -25.94 3.13 -11.41
CA CYS A 610 -26.24 3.63 -10.07
C CYS A 610 -27.53 3.05 -9.49
N ILE A 611 -27.63 3.17 -8.17
CA ILE A 611 -28.89 3.10 -7.42
C ILE A 611 -29.19 4.52 -6.96
N ALA A 612 -30.37 5.04 -7.28
CA ALA A 612 -30.80 6.38 -6.91
C ALA A 612 -31.99 6.32 -5.94
N ARG A 613 -32.06 7.31 -5.05
CA ARG A 613 -33.17 7.48 -4.12
C ARG A 613 -33.67 8.92 -4.17
N ASP A 614 -34.94 9.10 -4.51
CA ASP A 614 -35.57 10.42 -4.50
C ASP A 614 -35.96 10.88 -3.09
N ARG A 615 -36.44 12.12 -3.00
CA ARG A 615 -36.91 12.75 -1.76
C ARG A 615 -38.08 11.98 -1.11
N ALA A 616 -38.92 11.33 -1.92
CA ALA A 616 -40.01 10.47 -1.45
C ALA A 616 -39.53 9.07 -1.00
N ARG A 617 -38.20 8.85 -0.97
CA ARG A 617 -37.52 7.58 -0.64
C ARG A 617 -37.83 6.45 -1.62
N LYS A 618 -38.33 6.74 -2.80
CA LYS A 618 -38.47 5.75 -3.86
C LYS A 618 -37.10 5.47 -4.45
N ILE A 619 -36.81 4.18 -4.63
CA ILE A 619 -35.54 3.67 -5.12
C ILE A 619 -35.69 3.42 -6.63
N TYR A 620 -34.67 3.82 -7.39
CA TYR A 620 -34.54 3.57 -8.81
C TYR A 620 -33.21 2.85 -9.03
N VAL A 621 -33.25 1.70 -9.68
CA VAL A 621 -32.06 0.93 -10.03
C VAL A 621 -31.81 1.06 -11.53
N ALA A 622 -30.63 1.52 -11.91
CA ALA A 622 -30.21 1.61 -13.31
C ALA A 622 -31.24 2.30 -14.24
N SER A 623 -31.82 1.58 -15.22
CA SER A 623 -32.77 2.15 -16.18
C SER A 623 -34.10 2.59 -15.56
N ASP A 624 -34.40 2.19 -14.32
CA ASP A 624 -35.56 2.72 -13.60
C ASP A 624 -35.46 4.22 -13.33
N LEU A 625 -34.26 4.80 -13.40
CA LEU A 625 -34.07 6.24 -13.25
C LEU A 625 -34.87 7.06 -14.28
N ASP A 626 -35.18 6.50 -15.46
CA ASP A 626 -36.03 7.15 -16.48
C ASP A 626 -37.47 7.37 -15.99
N LYS A 627 -37.90 6.63 -14.96
CA LYS A 627 -39.21 6.78 -14.32
C LYS A 627 -39.22 7.95 -13.31
N CYS A 628 -38.05 8.49 -12.97
CA CYS A 628 -37.92 9.64 -12.08
C CYS A 628 -38.32 10.92 -12.83
N ARG A 629 -39.22 11.70 -12.23
CA ARG A 629 -39.70 12.97 -12.82
C ARG A 629 -39.13 14.21 -12.14
N ASP A 630 -38.63 14.04 -10.92
CA ASP A 630 -38.08 15.10 -10.08
C ASP A 630 -36.71 14.66 -9.58
N PHE A 631 -35.67 15.38 -10.04
CA PHE A 631 -34.29 15.11 -9.68
C PHE A 631 -33.79 16.01 -8.54
N GLY A 632 -34.67 16.82 -7.94
CA GLY A 632 -34.35 17.66 -6.79
C GLY A 632 -33.96 16.82 -5.58
N GLU A 633 -32.81 17.14 -4.97
CA GLU A 633 -32.25 16.46 -3.79
C GLU A 633 -32.07 14.93 -3.96
N ILE A 634 -32.00 14.42 -5.19
CA ILE A 634 -31.85 12.98 -5.45
C ILE A 634 -30.48 12.47 -5.00
N GLN A 635 -30.45 11.33 -4.32
CA GLN A 635 -29.22 10.73 -3.81
C GLN A 635 -28.78 9.57 -4.68
N PHE A 636 -27.53 9.58 -5.12
CA PHE A 636 -26.94 8.50 -5.92
C PHE A 636 -25.94 7.68 -5.12
N ARG A 637 -26.09 6.36 -5.16
CA ARG A 637 -25.07 5.38 -4.77
C ARG A 637 -24.53 4.72 -6.03
N ARG A 638 -23.22 4.80 -6.26
CA ARG A 638 -22.56 4.21 -7.43
C ARG A 638 -21.62 3.09 -6.99
N PRO A 639 -21.56 1.96 -7.71
CA PRO A 639 -20.68 0.84 -7.36
C PRO A 639 -19.21 1.11 -7.70
N VAL A 640 -18.94 2.10 -8.55
CA VAL A 640 -17.62 2.41 -9.10
C VAL A 640 -17.01 3.65 -8.43
N GLU A 641 -15.79 3.50 -7.93
CA GLU A 641 -14.96 4.59 -7.40
C GLU A 641 -13.62 4.68 -8.15
N LYS A 642 -13.24 5.91 -8.54
CA LYS A 642 -12.02 6.17 -9.33
C LYS A 642 -11.86 5.32 -10.60
N GLY A 643 -12.96 4.72 -11.10
CA GLY A 643 -13.01 3.86 -12.28
C GLY A 643 -13.08 2.36 -11.98
N PHE A 644 -12.91 1.95 -10.73
CA PHE A 644 -12.93 0.53 -10.32
C PHE A 644 -14.21 0.19 -9.54
N VAL A 645 -14.74 -1.01 -9.73
CA VAL A 645 -15.86 -1.53 -8.92
C VAL A 645 -15.33 -1.82 -7.51
N VAL A 646 -15.78 -1.06 -6.52
CA VAL A 646 -15.40 -1.25 -5.10
C VAL A 646 -16.57 -1.77 -4.27
N ASN A 647 -17.80 -1.61 -4.75
CA ASN A 647 -19.00 -2.10 -4.09
C ASN A 647 -19.75 -3.08 -5.00
N TRP A 648 -19.42 -4.36 -4.87
CA TRP A 648 -20.04 -5.42 -5.65
C TRP A 648 -21.51 -5.68 -5.28
N GLU A 649 -21.94 -5.42 -4.05
CA GLU A 649 -23.37 -5.53 -3.68
C GLU A 649 -24.24 -4.59 -4.53
N ALA A 650 -23.83 -3.32 -4.65
CA ALA A 650 -24.52 -2.35 -5.49
C ALA A 650 -24.35 -2.66 -6.99
N GLN A 651 -23.21 -3.23 -7.39
CA GLN A 651 -22.98 -3.61 -8.80
C GLN A 651 -23.87 -4.78 -9.20
N LYS A 652 -24.05 -5.77 -8.31
CA LYS A 652 -24.92 -6.92 -8.51
C LYS A 652 -26.37 -6.48 -8.65
N GLU A 653 -26.86 -5.61 -7.78
CA GLU A 653 -28.23 -5.07 -7.92
C GLU A 653 -28.46 -4.41 -9.29
N VAL A 654 -27.48 -3.64 -9.78
CA VAL A 654 -27.54 -3.02 -11.12
C VAL A 654 -27.50 -4.08 -12.24
N TRP A 655 -26.63 -5.07 -12.12
CA TRP A 655 -26.50 -6.14 -13.11
C TRP A 655 -27.71 -7.07 -13.13
N ASP A 656 -28.23 -7.45 -11.97
CA ASP A 656 -29.43 -8.28 -11.83
C ASP A 656 -30.62 -7.57 -12.49
N HIS A 657 -30.84 -6.30 -12.15
CA HIS A 657 -31.90 -5.50 -12.74
C HIS A 657 -31.82 -5.35 -14.27
N GLU A 658 -30.62 -5.11 -14.83
CA GLU A 658 -30.46 -4.87 -16.26
C GLU A 658 -30.28 -6.14 -17.10
N LEU A 659 -29.68 -7.19 -16.53
CA LEU A 659 -29.13 -8.33 -17.28
C LEU A 659 -29.64 -9.70 -16.81
N PHE A 660 -29.93 -9.94 -15.53
CA PHE A 660 -30.10 -11.32 -15.03
C PHE A 660 -31.48 -11.66 -14.46
N ASP A 661 -32.21 -10.67 -13.93
CA ASP A 661 -33.57 -10.86 -13.44
C ASP A 661 -34.52 -11.36 -14.53
N ASP A 662 -35.61 -12.02 -14.15
CA ASP A 662 -36.61 -12.53 -15.09
C ASP A 662 -37.26 -11.45 -15.97
N LYS A 663 -37.27 -10.21 -15.47
CA LYS A 663 -37.80 -9.03 -16.17
C LYS A 663 -36.70 -8.10 -16.66
N ALA A 664 -35.44 -8.53 -16.61
CA ALA A 664 -34.31 -7.74 -17.06
C ALA A 664 -34.50 -7.29 -18.52
N PRO A 665 -34.33 -6.00 -18.84
CA PRO A 665 -34.48 -5.49 -20.19
C PRO A 665 -33.56 -6.16 -21.23
N LEU A 666 -32.36 -6.59 -20.83
CA LEU A 666 -31.42 -7.32 -21.66
C LEU A 666 -31.08 -8.67 -20.99
N LYS A 667 -32.12 -9.50 -20.78
CA LYS A 667 -31.98 -10.80 -20.12
C LYS A 667 -30.90 -11.65 -20.78
N CYS A 668 -29.94 -12.07 -19.98
CA CYS A 668 -28.80 -12.91 -20.30
C CYS A 668 -28.88 -14.19 -19.46
N ASP A 669 -28.65 -15.35 -20.09
CA ASP A 669 -28.36 -16.57 -19.37
C ASP A 669 -26.84 -16.79 -19.34
N PRO A 670 -26.16 -16.57 -18.19
CA PRO A 670 -24.72 -16.73 -18.09
C PRO A 670 -24.25 -18.15 -18.47
N ALA A 671 -25.02 -19.19 -18.14
CA ALA A 671 -24.61 -20.59 -18.31
C ALA A 671 -24.44 -20.99 -19.78
N GLU A 672 -25.02 -20.23 -20.71
CA GLU A 672 -24.94 -20.44 -22.16
C GLU A 672 -24.16 -19.34 -22.89
N THR A 673 -23.68 -18.32 -22.17
CA THR A 673 -23.15 -17.07 -22.76
C THR A 673 -21.67 -16.85 -22.44
N ARG A 674 -20.93 -16.29 -23.40
CA ARG A 674 -19.59 -15.73 -23.17
C ARG A 674 -19.69 -14.28 -22.70
N LEU A 675 -18.95 -13.88 -21.68
CA LEU A 675 -18.82 -12.47 -21.28
C LEU A 675 -17.51 -11.86 -21.83
N ILE A 676 -17.59 -10.69 -22.46
CA ILE A 676 -16.45 -9.79 -22.69
C ILE A 676 -16.67 -8.55 -21.84
N LEU A 677 -15.77 -8.33 -20.88
CA LEU A 677 -15.86 -7.24 -19.91
C LEU A 677 -14.73 -6.22 -20.12
N ALA A 678 -15.09 -4.95 -20.25
CA ALA A 678 -14.14 -3.85 -20.24
C ALA A 678 -13.77 -3.43 -18.82
N GLU A 679 -12.48 -3.26 -18.57
CA GLU A 679 -11.95 -2.68 -17.34
C GLU A 679 -11.01 -1.49 -17.62
N PRO A 680 -10.85 -0.54 -16.69
CA PRO A 680 -9.80 0.47 -16.81
C PRO A 680 -8.38 -0.14 -16.75
N PRO A 681 -7.37 0.54 -17.33
CA PRO A 681 -5.97 0.13 -17.18
C PRO A 681 -5.50 0.11 -15.71
N ASN A 682 -4.51 -0.75 -15.43
CA ASN A 682 -3.81 -0.82 -14.13
C ASN A 682 -4.75 -1.12 -12.93
N GLY A 683 -5.71 -2.02 -13.12
CA GLY A 683 -6.55 -2.54 -12.04
C GLY A 683 -5.76 -3.27 -10.96
N LEU A 684 -6.14 -3.05 -9.69
CA LEU A 684 -5.53 -3.75 -8.57
C LEU A 684 -5.86 -5.24 -8.67
N PRO A 685 -4.86 -6.15 -8.53
CA PRO A 685 -5.10 -7.59 -8.63
C PRO A 685 -6.21 -8.10 -7.71
N ALA A 686 -6.34 -7.55 -6.50
CA ALA A 686 -7.41 -7.93 -5.58
C ALA A 686 -8.83 -7.61 -6.10
N LEU A 687 -9.01 -6.45 -6.76
CA LEU A 687 -10.30 -6.07 -7.35
C LEU A 687 -10.62 -6.90 -8.59
N GLN A 688 -9.58 -7.23 -9.36
CA GLN A 688 -9.66 -8.10 -10.52
C GLN A 688 -10.05 -9.53 -10.13
N THR A 689 -9.39 -10.13 -9.13
CA THR A 689 -9.75 -11.45 -8.61
C THR A 689 -11.18 -11.49 -8.10
N ASN A 690 -11.64 -10.47 -7.38
CA ASN A 690 -13.02 -10.39 -6.92
C ASN A 690 -14.00 -10.32 -8.10
N CYS A 691 -13.70 -9.53 -9.13
CA CYS A 691 -14.49 -9.50 -10.37
C CYS A 691 -14.59 -10.88 -11.02
N ASP A 692 -13.46 -11.58 -11.13
CA ASP A 692 -13.38 -12.88 -11.79
C ASP A 692 -14.17 -13.95 -10.99
N GLN A 693 -14.13 -13.90 -9.65
CA GLN A 693 -14.94 -14.73 -8.76
C GLN A 693 -16.43 -14.46 -8.93
N VAL A 694 -16.87 -13.20 -8.93
CA VAL A 694 -18.29 -12.87 -9.14
C VAL A 694 -18.79 -13.38 -10.49
N VAL A 695 -18.01 -13.22 -11.55
CA VAL A 695 -18.38 -13.68 -12.90
C VAL A 695 -18.54 -15.20 -12.98
N PHE A 696 -17.60 -15.98 -12.44
CA PHE A 696 -17.62 -17.44 -12.57
C PHE A 696 -18.37 -18.17 -11.45
N GLU A 697 -18.21 -17.75 -10.20
CA GLU A 697 -18.72 -18.48 -9.03
C GLU A 697 -20.14 -18.05 -8.69
N GLU A 698 -20.46 -16.75 -8.80
CA GLU A 698 -21.82 -16.26 -8.53
C GLU A 698 -22.71 -16.34 -9.77
N TYR A 699 -22.31 -15.70 -10.87
CA TYR A 699 -23.14 -15.66 -12.08
C TYR A 699 -23.00 -16.91 -12.95
N GLY A 700 -21.87 -17.61 -12.89
CA GLY A 700 -21.73 -18.90 -13.58
C GLY A 700 -21.55 -18.81 -15.09
N PHE A 701 -20.94 -17.74 -15.61
CA PHE A 701 -20.74 -17.57 -17.06
C PHE A 701 -20.00 -18.75 -17.72
N ALA A 702 -20.46 -19.18 -18.90
CA ALA A 702 -19.88 -20.30 -19.64
C ALA A 702 -18.43 -20.01 -20.07
N SER A 703 -18.16 -18.77 -20.46
CA SER A 703 -16.85 -18.29 -20.87
C SER A 703 -16.70 -16.79 -20.57
N TYR A 704 -15.48 -16.32 -20.37
CA TYR A 704 -15.20 -14.97 -19.91
C TYR A 704 -13.87 -14.45 -20.46
N TYR A 705 -13.84 -13.19 -20.89
CA TYR A 705 -12.64 -12.42 -21.19
C TYR A 705 -12.76 -11.02 -20.59
N ARG A 706 -11.77 -10.62 -19.80
CA ARG A 706 -11.62 -9.24 -19.30
C ARG A 706 -10.47 -8.58 -20.02
N GLY A 707 -10.74 -7.42 -20.60
CA GLY A 707 -9.75 -6.65 -21.35
C GLY A 707 -9.74 -5.18 -20.95
N VAL A 708 -8.58 -4.55 -21.12
CA VAL A 708 -8.41 -3.12 -20.90
C VAL A 708 -9.27 -2.37 -21.92
N GLY A 709 -10.27 -1.63 -21.45
CA GLY A 709 -11.28 -0.94 -22.27
C GLY A 709 -10.68 -0.14 -23.44
N PRO A 710 -9.68 0.71 -23.20
CA PRO A 710 -8.94 1.39 -24.26
C PRO A 710 -8.46 0.49 -25.41
N ALA A 711 -7.96 -0.72 -25.13
CA ALA A 711 -7.43 -1.63 -26.14
C ALA A 711 -8.50 -2.08 -27.15
N PHE A 712 -9.77 -2.11 -26.75
CA PHE A 712 -10.87 -2.46 -27.65
C PHE A 712 -11.04 -1.48 -28.80
N ASN A 713 -10.64 -0.22 -28.62
CA ASN A 713 -10.74 0.79 -29.69
C ASN A 713 -9.77 0.52 -30.86
N ALA A 714 -8.79 -0.37 -30.69
CA ALA A 714 -7.96 -0.81 -31.81
C ALA A 714 -8.74 -1.66 -32.83
N TYR A 715 -9.89 -2.23 -32.47
CA TYR A 715 -10.72 -3.04 -33.39
C TYR A 715 -11.72 -2.19 -34.19
N HIS A 716 -11.49 -0.87 -34.28
CA HIS A 716 -12.18 0.03 -35.18
C HIS A 716 -11.45 0.17 -36.50
N ASP A 717 -12.16 0.61 -37.54
CA ASP A 717 -11.52 1.13 -38.75
C ASP A 717 -10.93 2.51 -38.46
N VAL A 718 -9.70 2.52 -37.97
CA VAL A 718 -8.97 3.74 -37.60
C VAL A 718 -8.77 4.64 -38.82
N GLN A 719 -8.55 4.09 -40.02
CA GLN A 719 -8.36 4.89 -41.23
C GLN A 719 -9.62 5.68 -41.60
N ALA A 720 -10.80 5.06 -41.47
CA ALA A 720 -12.07 5.73 -41.68
C ALA A 720 -12.30 6.89 -40.71
N LEU A 721 -11.91 6.76 -39.44
CA LEU A 721 -11.99 7.85 -38.44
C LEU A 721 -11.19 9.08 -38.86
N PHE A 722 -10.08 8.84 -39.54
CA PHE A 722 -9.10 9.83 -39.95
C PHE A 722 -9.31 10.35 -41.38
N ARG A 723 -10.31 9.82 -42.11
CA ARG A 723 -10.70 10.17 -43.48
C ARG A 723 -9.54 10.07 -44.48
N THR A 724 -8.62 9.14 -44.28
CA THR A 724 -7.51 8.86 -45.19
C THR A 724 -7.99 8.03 -46.40
N PRO A 725 -7.44 8.20 -47.61
CA PRO A 725 -7.79 7.36 -48.76
C PRO A 725 -7.51 5.89 -48.44
N THR A 726 -8.48 5.02 -48.70
CA THR A 726 -8.36 3.56 -48.54
C THR A 726 -7.40 3.02 -49.60
N ASP A 727 -6.18 2.63 -49.22
CA ASP A 727 -5.52 1.49 -49.89
C ASP A 727 -6.18 0.18 -49.42
N GLU A 728 -5.85 -0.97 -50.04
CA GLU A 728 -6.51 -2.28 -49.84
C GLU A 728 -7.05 -2.49 -48.41
N ALA A 729 -8.33 -2.90 -48.34
CA ALA A 729 -9.11 -2.94 -47.10
C ALA A 729 -8.32 -3.49 -45.91
N THR A 730 -8.21 -2.68 -44.84
CA THR A 730 -7.81 -3.13 -43.51
C THR A 730 -8.57 -4.42 -43.22
N VAL A 731 -7.86 -5.54 -43.07
CA VAL A 731 -8.46 -6.88 -42.95
C VAL A 731 -9.53 -6.84 -41.86
N ALA A 732 -10.79 -7.12 -42.23
CA ALA A 732 -11.90 -7.09 -41.29
C ALA A 732 -11.60 -7.99 -40.08
N GLY A 733 -11.57 -7.40 -38.88
CA GLY A 733 -11.30 -8.09 -37.62
C GLY A 733 -9.85 -7.98 -37.12
N ALA A 734 -8.90 -7.45 -37.87
CA ALA A 734 -7.55 -7.20 -37.36
C ALA A 734 -7.50 -5.90 -36.51
N PRO A 735 -6.82 -5.89 -35.36
CA PRO A 735 -6.63 -4.66 -34.60
C PRO A 735 -5.67 -3.70 -35.31
N ALA A 736 -5.86 -2.40 -35.11
CA ALA A 736 -4.95 -1.36 -35.58
C ALA A 736 -3.51 -1.62 -35.12
N GLU A 737 -2.56 -1.49 -36.05
CA GLU A 737 -1.15 -1.75 -35.78
C GLU A 737 -0.56 -0.76 -34.77
N ILE A 738 -0.95 0.50 -34.81
CA ILE A 738 -0.46 1.54 -33.89
C ILE A 738 -1.57 2.56 -33.63
N LEU A 739 -1.85 2.85 -32.36
CA LEU A 739 -2.89 3.80 -31.96
C LEU A 739 -2.54 4.43 -30.62
N LEU A 740 -2.68 5.75 -30.49
CA LEU A 740 -2.65 6.40 -29.18
C LEU A 740 -4.07 6.74 -28.75
N LEU A 741 -4.61 6.00 -27.78
CA LEU A 741 -5.96 6.27 -27.29
C LEU A 741 -5.94 7.24 -26.11
N VAL A 742 -6.79 8.26 -26.17
CA VAL A 742 -7.11 9.13 -25.05
C VAL A 742 -8.55 8.89 -24.63
N ASP A 743 -8.78 8.23 -23.50
CA ASP A 743 -10.12 7.98 -22.96
C ASP A 743 -10.42 8.95 -21.82
N SER A 744 -11.27 9.95 -22.07
CA SER A 744 -11.69 10.94 -21.08
C SER A 744 -13.12 10.66 -20.61
N GLY A 745 -13.22 9.84 -19.56
CA GLY A 745 -14.47 9.34 -19.02
C GLY A 745 -14.99 10.08 -17.79
N TYR A 746 -15.96 9.46 -17.10
CA TYR A 746 -16.59 10.04 -15.91
C TYR A 746 -15.65 10.10 -14.69
N SER A 747 -14.83 9.06 -14.48
CA SER A 747 -14.01 8.97 -13.26
C SER A 747 -12.61 9.56 -13.40
N HIS A 748 -12.02 9.47 -14.60
CA HIS A 748 -10.63 9.87 -14.87
C HIS A 748 -10.44 9.96 -16.39
N THR A 749 -9.25 10.42 -16.80
CA THR A 749 -8.79 10.40 -18.19
C THR A 749 -7.53 9.53 -18.31
N THR A 750 -7.44 8.66 -19.32
CA THR A 750 -6.23 7.85 -19.57
C THR A 750 -5.64 8.13 -20.94
N VAL A 751 -4.32 8.00 -21.05
CA VAL A 751 -3.55 7.97 -22.30
C VAL A 751 -2.95 6.57 -22.40
N THR A 752 -3.37 5.84 -23.42
CA THR A 752 -3.03 4.42 -23.62
C THR A 752 -2.45 4.20 -25.02
N PRO A 753 -1.12 4.14 -25.16
CA PRO A 753 -0.48 3.76 -26.41
C PRO A 753 -0.70 2.26 -26.68
N LEU A 754 -1.15 1.94 -27.88
CA LEU A 754 -1.44 0.59 -28.36
C LEU A 754 -0.53 0.24 -29.54
N LEU A 755 -0.02 -0.99 -29.52
CA LEU A 755 0.70 -1.61 -30.64
C LEU A 755 0.04 -2.95 -30.94
N ARG A 756 -0.50 -3.11 -32.16
CA ARG A 756 -1.24 -4.29 -32.62
C ARG A 756 -2.38 -4.69 -31.67
N GLY A 757 -3.15 -3.68 -31.24
CA GLY A 757 -4.22 -3.83 -30.26
C GLY A 757 -3.79 -4.17 -28.83
N GLN A 758 -2.49 -4.25 -28.53
CA GLN A 758 -1.99 -4.48 -27.18
C GLN A 758 -1.54 -3.17 -26.52
N PRO A 759 -1.92 -2.90 -25.26
CA PRO A 759 -1.45 -1.73 -24.54
C PRO A 759 0.02 -1.85 -24.15
N LEU A 760 0.78 -0.79 -24.42
CA LEU A 760 2.15 -0.64 -23.94
C LEU A 760 2.10 -0.16 -22.48
N HIS A 761 1.93 -1.11 -21.55
CA HIS A 761 1.62 -0.85 -20.14
C HIS A 761 2.55 0.16 -19.44
N SER A 762 3.86 0.12 -19.70
CA SER A 762 4.84 1.05 -19.11
C SER A 762 4.58 2.52 -19.48
N ALA A 763 3.97 2.76 -20.63
CA ALA A 763 3.68 4.08 -21.18
C ALA A 763 2.23 4.53 -20.92
N VAL A 764 1.40 3.71 -20.26
CA VAL A 764 0.04 4.14 -19.89
C VAL A 764 0.14 5.25 -18.84
N ARG A 765 -0.64 6.30 -19.04
CA ARG A 765 -0.70 7.44 -18.12
C ARG A 765 -2.15 7.76 -17.76
N ARG A 766 -2.36 8.27 -16.56
CA ARG A 766 -3.69 8.59 -16.02
C ARG A 766 -3.68 10.00 -15.44
N LEU A 767 -4.72 10.75 -15.76
CA LEU A 767 -5.09 12.02 -15.16
C LEU A 767 -6.35 11.79 -14.31
N ASP A 768 -6.33 12.18 -13.04
CA ASP A 768 -7.48 12.00 -12.12
C ASP A 768 -8.57 13.06 -12.30
N VAL A 769 -8.58 13.72 -13.45
CA VAL A 769 -9.64 14.62 -13.91
C VAL A 769 -10.58 13.84 -14.81
N GLY A 770 -11.83 13.70 -14.36
CA GLY A 770 -12.93 13.11 -15.12
C GLY A 770 -14.23 13.89 -14.90
N GLY A 771 -15.29 13.48 -15.59
CA GLY A 771 -16.58 14.16 -15.59
C GLY A 771 -17.18 14.40 -14.19
N LYS A 772 -16.96 13.49 -13.23
CA LYS A 772 -17.40 13.63 -11.82
C LYS A 772 -16.75 14.85 -11.16
N LEU A 773 -15.45 15.00 -11.32
CA LEU A 773 -14.69 16.10 -10.74
C LEU A 773 -15.10 17.43 -11.38
N LEU A 774 -15.30 17.45 -12.70
CA LEU A 774 -15.78 18.63 -13.42
C LEU A 774 -17.18 19.06 -12.94
N THR A 775 -18.12 18.12 -12.79
CA THR A 775 -19.47 18.39 -12.27
C THR A 775 -19.42 18.92 -10.84
N ASN A 776 -18.63 18.30 -9.96
CA ASN A 776 -18.48 18.76 -8.57
C ASN A 776 -17.84 20.15 -8.47
N TYR A 777 -16.86 20.43 -9.33
CA TYR A 777 -16.21 21.73 -9.38
C TYR A 777 -17.18 22.82 -9.89
N LEU A 778 -17.96 22.54 -10.94
CA LEU A 778 -19.02 23.44 -11.41
C LEU A 778 -20.05 23.70 -10.31
N ALA A 779 -20.51 22.65 -9.60
CA ALA A 779 -21.45 22.80 -8.48
C ALA A 779 -20.90 23.74 -7.41
N ARG A 780 -19.62 23.59 -7.04
CA ARG A 780 -18.96 24.47 -6.08
C ARG A 780 -18.88 25.92 -6.56
N LEU A 781 -18.52 26.16 -7.82
CA LEU A 781 -18.44 27.51 -8.38
C LEU A 781 -19.80 28.20 -8.39
N ILE A 782 -20.84 27.48 -8.78
CA ILE A 782 -22.22 27.96 -8.77
C ILE A 782 -22.67 28.28 -7.35
N SER A 783 -22.47 27.35 -6.40
CA SER A 783 -22.88 27.53 -5.00
C SER A 783 -22.26 28.74 -4.33
N VAL A 784 -21.07 29.16 -4.76
CA VAL A 784 -20.42 30.37 -4.24
C VAL A 784 -20.99 31.66 -4.85
N ARG A 785 -21.46 31.62 -6.11
CA ARG A 785 -21.87 32.82 -6.87
C ARG A 785 -23.37 33.05 -6.91
N HIS A 786 -24.16 31.98 -6.83
CA HIS A 786 -25.60 31.98 -7.04
C HIS A 786 -26.31 31.27 -5.88
N PHE A 787 -26.86 30.08 -6.12
CA PHE A 787 -27.62 29.27 -5.17
C PHE A 787 -26.83 28.02 -4.83
N ASP A 788 -27.04 27.46 -3.64
CA ASP A 788 -26.37 26.24 -3.25
C ASP A 788 -26.95 25.03 -4.01
N VAL A 789 -26.20 24.54 -5.00
CA VAL A 789 -26.53 23.39 -5.85
C VAL A 789 -25.64 22.19 -5.57
N ARG A 790 -24.93 22.15 -4.44
CA ARG A 790 -24.00 21.05 -4.10
C ARG A 790 -24.68 19.69 -4.03
N ASN A 791 -25.96 19.67 -3.66
CA ASN A 791 -26.77 18.45 -3.59
C ASN A 791 -27.47 18.12 -4.92
N GLU A 792 -27.42 19.01 -5.92
CA GLU A 792 -28.14 18.89 -7.20
C GLU A 792 -27.23 18.38 -8.32
N THR A 793 -26.45 17.34 -8.03
CA THR A 793 -25.36 16.86 -8.91
C THR A 793 -25.83 16.42 -10.31
N TYR A 794 -27.07 15.91 -10.42
CA TYR A 794 -27.66 15.54 -11.72
C TYR A 794 -27.91 16.78 -12.59
N ILE A 795 -28.58 17.80 -12.02
CA ILE A 795 -28.91 19.05 -12.71
C ILE A 795 -27.63 19.78 -13.13
N VAL A 796 -26.61 19.80 -12.25
CA VAL A 796 -25.31 20.40 -12.57
C VAL A 796 -24.60 19.62 -13.69
N ASN A 797 -24.76 18.30 -13.77
CA ASN A 797 -24.21 17.51 -14.87
C ASN A 797 -24.90 17.85 -16.20
N GLU A 798 -26.24 17.94 -16.24
CA GLU A 798 -26.97 18.38 -17.44
C GLU A 798 -26.56 19.80 -17.85
N MET A 799 -26.41 20.70 -16.89
CA MET A 799 -25.94 22.07 -17.13
C MET A 799 -24.53 22.10 -17.71
N LYS A 800 -23.61 21.28 -17.19
CA LYS A 800 -22.25 21.14 -17.73
C LYS A 800 -22.27 20.65 -19.18
N GLU A 801 -23.06 19.60 -19.46
CA GLU A 801 -23.16 19.02 -20.81
C GLU A 801 -23.81 19.98 -21.81
N ALA A 802 -24.78 20.79 -21.38
CA ALA A 802 -25.44 21.77 -22.23
C ALA A 802 -24.62 23.04 -22.46
N ALA A 803 -23.91 23.53 -21.44
CA ALA A 803 -23.36 24.89 -21.45
C ALA A 803 -21.84 24.97 -21.59
N CYS A 804 -21.08 23.97 -21.11
CA CYS A 804 -19.62 24.06 -21.06
C CYS A 804 -18.95 23.69 -22.38
N TYR A 805 -17.78 24.27 -22.64
CA TYR A 805 -16.98 24.05 -23.85
C TYR A 805 -15.50 24.25 -23.56
N VAL A 806 -14.61 23.72 -24.41
CA VAL A 806 -13.16 23.92 -24.31
C VAL A 806 -12.78 25.18 -25.09
N SER A 807 -12.20 26.17 -24.40
CA SER A 807 -11.78 27.41 -25.05
C SER A 807 -10.55 27.21 -25.93
N ALA A 808 -10.55 27.84 -27.10
CA ALA A 808 -9.38 27.94 -27.95
C ALA A 808 -8.39 29.01 -27.48
N ASP A 809 -8.81 30.03 -26.72
CA ASP A 809 -7.89 31.02 -26.13
C ASP A 809 -8.42 31.39 -24.75
N PHE A 810 -7.95 30.61 -23.78
CA PHE A 810 -8.40 30.72 -22.40
C PHE A 810 -8.19 32.13 -21.83
N LYS A 811 -7.04 32.74 -22.12
CA LYS A 811 -6.68 34.06 -21.59
C LYS A 811 -7.58 35.15 -22.16
N SER A 812 -7.84 35.11 -23.47
CA SER A 812 -8.75 36.06 -24.13
C SER A 812 -10.19 35.94 -23.62
N ASP A 813 -10.70 34.71 -23.49
CA ASP A 813 -12.05 34.49 -22.96
C ASP A 813 -12.18 34.89 -21.48
N LEU A 814 -11.11 34.71 -20.68
CA LEU A 814 -11.06 35.18 -19.29
C LEU A 814 -11.11 36.71 -19.21
N GLU A 815 -10.39 37.42 -20.08
CA GLU A 815 -10.43 38.88 -20.16
C GLU A 815 -11.81 39.42 -20.56
N ARG A 816 -12.47 38.78 -21.53
CA ARG A 816 -13.82 39.14 -21.99
C ARG A 816 -14.89 38.93 -20.92
N THR A 817 -14.66 37.98 -20.01
CA THR A 817 -15.57 37.67 -18.90
C THR A 817 -15.19 38.35 -17.59
N TRP A 818 -14.09 39.09 -17.55
CA TRP A 818 -13.65 39.81 -16.36
C TRP A 818 -14.48 41.08 -16.12
N LYS A 819 -15.00 41.23 -14.90
CA LYS A 819 -15.86 42.35 -14.49
C LYS A 819 -15.14 43.71 -14.44
N GLY A 820 -13.82 43.71 -14.36
CA GLY A 820 -13.03 44.90 -14.07
C GLY A 820 -12.93 45.17 -12.56
N THR A 821 -12.27 46.27 -12.20
CA THR A 821 -12.12 46.70 -10.80
C THR A 821 -13.43 47.32 -10.27
N ARG A 822 -13.50 47.58 -8.96
CA ARG A 822 -14.75 48.01 -8.31
C ARG A 822 -15.25 49.35 -8.89
N GLY A 823 -16.33 49.28 -9.66
CA GLY A 823 -16.95 50.46 -10.30
C GLY A 823 -16.84 50.46 -11.82
N ASP A 824 -15.95 49.63 -12.39
CA ASP A 824 -15.79 49.51 -13.83
C ASP A 824 -17.03 48.89 -14.49
N ARG A 825 -17.35 49.43 -15.68
CA ARG A 825 -18.46 48.98 -16.53
C ARG A 825 -17.92 48.58 -17.89
N ARG A 826 -17.17 47.47 -17.94
CA ARG A 826 -16.64 46.93 -19.21
C ARG A 826 -17.79 46.46 -20.10
N GLN A 827 -17.79 46.91 -21.37
CA GLN A 827 -18.85 46.60 -22.33
C GLN A 827 -18.94 45.09 -22.63
N ASP A 828 -17.81 44.40 -22.70
CA ASP A 828 -17.75 42.95 -22.91
C ASP A 828 -18.42 42.19 -21.76
N TYR A 829 -18.15 42.58 -20.51
CA TYR A 829 -18.79 41.97 -19.34
C TYR A 829 -20.31 42.21 -19.30
N LEU A 830 -20.76 43.41 -19.69
CA LEU A 830 -22.17 43.81 -19.70
C LEU A 830 -22.97 43.16 -20.83
N SER A 831 -22.38 43.04 -22.03
CA SER A 831 -22.99 42.36 -23.18
C SER A 831 -22.88 40.84 -23.07
N GLY A 832 -22.04 40.32 -22.18
CA GLY A 832 -21.71 38.91 -22.07
C GLY A 832 -20.74 38.42 -23.15
N ALA A 833 -20.32 39.30 -24.06
CA ALA A 833 -19.36 39.06 -25.14
C ALA A 833 -19.61 37.77 -25.96
N GLY A 834 -20.85 37.28 -26.07
CA GLY A 834 -21.18 36.00 -26.71
C GLY A 834 -20.74 34.74 -25.94
N ILE A 835 -20.10 34.90 -24.78
CA ILE A 835 -19.63 33.82 -23.90
C ILE A 835 -20.65 33.54 -22.80
N VAL A 836 -21.39 34.54 -22.33
CA VAL A 836 -22.35 34.33 -21.24
C VAL A 836 -23.62 33.68 -21.77
N LYS A 837 -24.20 32.75 -21.01
CA LYS A 837 -25.50 32.13 -21.29
C LYS A 837 -26.35 32.08 -20.03
N ASP A 838 -27.66 32.12 -20.20
CA ASP A 838 -28.61 31.95 -19.11
C ASP A 838 -29.16 30.52 -19.13
N TYR A 839 -29.03 29.79 -18.03
CA TYR A 839 -29.58 28.45 -17.87
C TYR A 839 -30.83 28.52 -17.00
N VAL A 840 -31.97 28.12 -17.53
CA VAL A 840 -33.23 28.05 -16.78
C VAL A 840 -33.28 26.71 -16.07
N LEU A 841 -33.42 26.73 -14.75
CA LEU A 841 -33.50 25.53 -13.94
C LEU A 841 -34.82 24.78 -14.21
N PRO A 842 -34.82 23.44 -14.16
CA PRO A 842 -36.06 22.67 -14.22
C PRO A 842 -36.93 22.99 -12.98
N ASP A 843 -38.24 23.10 -13.20
CA ASP A 843 -39.23 23.31 -12.12
C ASP A 843 -39.96 22.01 -11.73
N PHE A 844 -39.69 20.91 -12.46
CA PHE A 844 -40.28 19.57 -12.31
C PHE A 844 -41.83 19.51 -12.34
N HIS A 845 -42.48 20.63 -12.65
CA HIS A 845 -43.93 20.76 -12.80
C HIS A 845 -44.31 20.97 -14.27
N SER A 846 -43.66 21.91 -14.94
CA SER A 846 -43.82 22.21 -16.36
C SER A 846 -42.65 21.71 -17.20
N ARG A 847 -41.45 21.67 -16.61
CA ARG A 847 -40.19 21.31 -17.26
C ARG A 847 -39.38 20.36 -16.39
N SER A 848 -39.16 19.16 -16.92
CA SER A 848 -38.32 18.14 -16.28
C SER A 848 -36.83 18.33 -16.52
N LYS A 849 -36.45 19.16 -17.51
CA LYS A 849 -35.05 19.47 -17.86
C LYS A 849 -34.82 20.97 -17.94
N GLY A 850 -33.60 21.39 -17.65
CA GLY A 850 -33.20 22.78 -17.80
C GLY A 850 -33.03 23.18 -19.28
N GLU A 851 -33.04 24.47 -19.53
CA GLU A 851 -32.98 25.05 -20.88
C GLU A 851 -31.87 26.11 -20.96
N LEU A 852 -30.95 25.97 -21.91
CA LEU A 852 -29.92 26.98 -22.15
C LEU A 852 -30.45 28.06 -23.12
N ARG A 853 -30.33 29.32 -22.73
CA ARG A 853 -30.78 30.49 -23.49
C ARG A 853 -29.64 31.49 -23.71
N GLU A 854 -29.80 32.30 -24.75
CA GLU A 854 -28.93 33.45 -24.99
C GLU A 854 -29.01 34.43 -23.83
N TYR A 855 -27.88 35.01 -23.45
CA TYR A 855 -27.80 35.98 -22.37
C TYR A 855 -28.55 37.28 -22.72
N ASP A 856 -29.46 37.71 -21.85
CA ASP A 856 -30.21 38.96 -21.98
C ASP A 856 -29.79 39.98 -20.89
N PRO A 857 -28.97 40.99 -21.23
CA PRO A 857 -28.55 42.03 -20.28
C PRO A 857 -29.72 42.82 -19.66
N ALA A 858 -30.85 42.97 -20.36
CA ALA A 858 -31.99 43.75 -19.90
C ALA A 858 -32.76 43.02 -18.80
N ARG A 859 -32.87 41.67 -18.87
CA ARG A 859 -33.48 40.84 -17.82
C ARG A 859 -32.67 40.89 -16.53
N HIS A 860 -31.35 40.88 -16.61
CA HIS A 860 -30.49 40.92 -15.42
C HIS A 860 -30.58 42.27 -14.66
N SER A 861 -30.90 43.35 -15.37
CA SER A 861 -31.20 44.67 -14.77
C SER A 861 -32.59 44.73 -14.11
N LYS A 862 -33.57 44.00 -14.64
CA LYS A 862 -34.93 43.86 -14.09
C LYS A 862 -34.98 42.90 -12.90
N ALA A 863 -34.33 41.74 -12.98
CA ALA A 863 -34.23 40.77 -11.88
C ALA A 863 -33.65 41.39 -10.60
N ARG A 864 -32.67 42.30 -10.75
CA ARG A 864 -32.10 43.07 -9.64
C ARG A 864 -33.08 44.08 -9.01
N LYS A 865 -34.07 44.57 -9.77
CA LYS A 865 -35.17 45.43 -9.27
C LYS A 865 -36.32 44.61 -8.67
N VAL A 866 -36.60 43.43 -9.22
CA VAL A 866 -37.65 42.49 -8.76
C VAL A 866 -37.24 41.81 -7.45
N ALA A 867 -35.98 41.37 -7.31
CA ALA A 867 -35.43 40.84 -6.06
C ALA A 867 -35.40 41.89 -4.92
N ALA A 868 -35.26 43.18 -5.26
CA ALA A 868 -35.37 44.28 -4.30
C ALA A 868 -36.84 44.62 -3.92
N ALA A 869 -37.83 44.10 -4.65
CA ALA A 869 -39.25 44.36 -4.47
C ALA A 869 -40.05 43.16 -3.90
N GLY A 870 -39.39 42.02 -3.63
CA GLY A 870 -40.00 40.87 -2.96
C GLY A 870 -41.04 40.08 -3.78
N SER A 871 -41.15 40.30 -5.08
CA SER A 871 -42.05 39.53 -5.95
C SER A 871 -41.34 38.33 -6.57
N HIS A 872 -41.96 37.15 -6.48
CA HIS A 872 -41.47 35.90 -7.10
C HIS A 872 -41.37 36.06 -8.63
N ALA A 873 -40.23 35.69 -9.22
CA ALA A 873 -40.09 35.49 -10.65
C ALA A 873 -40.60 34.09 -11.00
N ASP A 874 -41.35 33.95 -12.11
CA ASP A 874 -41.94 32.66 -12.54
C ASP A 874 -40.89 31.63 -13.04
N GLU A 875 -39.61 32.01 -13.20
CA GLU A 875 -38.54 31.12 -13.65
C GLU A 875 -37.24 31.38 -12.86
N ASP A 876 -36.63 30.31 -12.33
CA ASP A 876 -35.30 30.37 -11.70
C ASP A 876 -34.21 30.28 -12.78
N ILE A 877 -33.47 31.38 -12.96
CA ILE A 877 -32.46 31.53 -14.02
C ILE A 877 -31.06 31.69 -13.41
N LEU A 878 -30.10 30.94 -13.95
CA LEU A 878 -28.70 30.96 -13.57
C LEU A 878 -27.81 31.45 -14.72
N THR A 879 -27.10 32.55 -14.52
CA THR A 879 -26.22 33.11 -15.55
C THR A 879 -24.81 32.50 -15.47
N LEU A 880 -24.47 31.66 -16.44
CA LEU A 880 -23.16 31.03 -16.56
C LEU A 880 -22.20 31.91 -17.38
N ARG A 881 -21.04 32.21 -16.81
CA ARG A 881 -20.01 33.07 -17.41
C ARG A 881 -18.74 32.28 -17.69
N ASN A 882 -17.67 32.55 -16.94
CA ASN A 882 -16.37 31.95 -17.17
C ASN A 882 -16.31 30.47 -16.74
N GLU A 883 -17.25 30.01 -15.92
CA GLU A 883 -17.39 28.60 -15.52
C GLU A 883 -17.57 27.69 -16.74
N ARG A 884 -18.18 28.20 -17.82
CA ARG A 884 -18.43 27.44 -19.06
C ARG A 884 -17.15 26.89 -19.69
N PHE A 885 -16.03 27.61 -19.59
CA PHE A 885 -14.75 27.18 -20.15
C PHE A 885 -13.67 26.94 -19.09
N ALA A 886 -13.78 27.54 -17.89
CA ALA A 886 -12.86 27.27 -16.77
C ALA A 886 -13.02 25.88 -16.18
N VAL A 887 -14.22 25.29 -16.22
CA VAL A 887 -14.42 23.93 -15.73
C VAL A 887 -13.72 22.90 -16.65
N PRO A 888 -13.97 22.86 -17.98
CA PRO A 888 -13.25 21.96 -18.87
C PRO A 888 -11.74 22.22 -18.98
N GLU A 889 -11.28 23.45 -18.70
CA GLU A 889 -9.84 23.78 -18.69
C GLU A 889 -9.06 22.91 -17.70
N LEU A 890 -9.68 22.37 -16.64
CA LEU A 890 -9.03 21.46 -15.70
C LEU A 890 -8.48 20.17 -16.34
N ILE A 891 -8.96 19.77 -17.52
CA ILE A 891 -8.38 18.65 -18.28
C ILE A 891 -7.01 19.05 -18.88
N PHE A 892 -6.85 20.32 -19.22
CA PHE A 892 -5.66 20.90 -19.87
C PHE A 892 -4.70 21.56 -18.87
N ASN A 893 -5.21 22.10 -17.76
CA ASN A 893 -4.44 22.74 -16.69
C ASN A 893 -5.01 22.37 -15.29
N PRO A 894 -4.77 21.13 -14.80
CA PRO A 894 -5.26 20.68 -13.48
C PRO A 894 -4.67 21.48 -12.29
N SER A 895 -3.50 22.10 -12.49
CA SER A 895 -2.82 22.91 -11.46
C SER A 895 -3.66 24.08 -10.95
N ASP A 896 -4.61 24.58 -11.76
CA ASP A 896 -5.47 25.71 -11.41
C ASP A 896 -6.40 25.42 -10.21
N MET A 897 -6.64 24.14 -9.91
CA MET A 897 -7.35 23.71 -8.71
C MET A 897 -6.43 23.07 -7.65
N GLY A 898 -5.12 23.25 -7.78
CA GLY A 898 -4.11 22.73 -6.86
C GLY A 898 -3.76 21.25 -7.06
N MET A 899 -4.23 20.61 -8.13
CA MET A 899 -3.82 19.23 -8.45
C MET A 899 -2.39 19.21 -8.99
N ARG A 900 -1.54 18.38 -8.40
CA ARG A 900 -0.14 18.17 -8.83
C ARG A 900 -0.05 17.13 -9.97
N GLN A 901 -0.84 17.32 -11.03
CA GLN A 901 -0.81 16.48 -12.23
C GLN A 901 -0.64 17.37 -13.48
N PRO A 902 0.04 16.87 -14.53
CA PRO A 902 0.19 17.60 -15.78
C PRO A 902 -1.13 17.68 -16.54
N GLY A 903 -1.24 18.67 -17.43
CA GLY A 903 -2.31 18.75 -18.41
C GLY A 903 -2.30 17.58 -19.40
N LEU A 904 -3.41 17.37 -20.11
CA LEU A 904 -3.55 16.26 -21.04
C LEU A 904 -2.45 16.19 -22.13
N ALA A 905 -2.03 17.33 -22.70
CA ALA A 905 -0.98 17.35 -23.71
C ALA A 905 0.40 16.94 -23.14
N ASP A 906 0.74 17.44 -21.95
CA ASP A 906 1.98 17.07 -21.25
C ASP A 906 1.92 15.61 -20.74
N LEU A 907 0.73 15.10 -20.41
CA LEU A 907 0.53 13.69 -20.08
C LEU A 907 0.79 12.76 -21.28
N ILE A 908 0.37 13.18 -22.49
CA ILE A 908 0.71 12.48 -23.74
C ILE A 908 2.22 12.51 -23.97
N TYR A 909 2.88 13.65 -23.73
CA TYR A 909 4.33 13.75 -23.80
C TYR A 909 5.03 12.77 -22.85
N GLN A 910 4.63 12.75 -21.58
CA GLN A 910 5.15 11.80 -20.60
C GLN A 910 4.89 10.33 -20.96
N SER A 911 3.76 10.03 -21.61
CA SER A 911 3.46 8.68 -22.11
C SER A 911 4.46 8.28 -23.21
N LEU A 912 4.68 9.15 -24.20
CA LEU A 912 5.59 8.84 -25.31
C LEU A 912 7.06 8.81 -24.89
N GLN A 913 7.47 9.56 -23.85
CA GLN A 913 8.83 9.54 -23.32
C GLN A 913 9.30 8.16 -22.83
N GLU A 914 8.37 7.29 -22.44
CA GLU A 914 8.68 5.89 -22.05
C GLU A 914 8.89 4.96 -23.26
N LEU A 915 8.60 5.43 -24.47
CA LEU A 915 8.61 4.63 -25.68
C LEU A 915 9.79 5.01 -26.60
N PRO A 916 10.32 4.06 -27.38
CA PRO A 916 11.32 4.36 -28.40
C PRO A 916 10.85 5.45 -29.37
N LEU A 917 11.75 6.38 -29.71
CA LEU A 917 11.47 7.51 -30.61
C LEU A 917 10.86 7.08 -31.96
N GLY A 918 11.22 5.88 -32.44
CA GLY A 918 10.68 5.33 -33.69
C GLY A 918 9.17 5.07 -33.68
N LEU A 919 8.54 4.93 -32.52
CA LEU A 919 7.08 4.75 -32.40
C LEU A 919 6.32 6.08 -32.38
N TRP A 920 6.99 7.20 -32.09
CA TRP A 920 6.32 8.48 -31.86
C TRP A 920 5.56 8.99 -33.09
N PRO A 921 6.13 9.00 -34.32
CA PRO A 921 5.40 9.50 -35.48
C PRO A 921 4.12 8.71 -35.74
N GLY A 922 4.16 7.38 -35.58
CA GLY A 922 2.99 6.52 -35.78
C GLY A 922 1.92 6.71 -34.69
N LEU A 923 2.30 6.88 -33.43
CA LEU A 923 1.35 7.15 -32.34
C LEU A 923 0.74 8.55 -32.45
N LEU A 924 1.53 9.57 -32.77
CA LEU A 924 1.07 10.97 -32.92
C LEU A 924 0.21 11.17 -34.16
N ALA A 925 0.45 10.43 -35.24
CA ALA A 925 -0.38 10.46 -36.44
C ALA A 925 -1.73 9.74 -36.25
N ASN A 926 -1.91 8.99 -35.15
CA ASN A 926 -3.09 8.17 -34.89
C ASN A 926 -3.59 8.38 -33.44
N ILE A 927 -3.88 9.62 -33.04
CA ILE A 927 -4.49 9.91 -31.73
C ILE A 927 -6.01 9.84 -31.84
N VAL A 928 -6.63 8.90 -31.13
CA VAL A 928 -8.10 8.79 -31.06
C VAL A 928 -8.58 9.16 -29.66
N VAL A 929 -9.56 10.06 -29.58
CA VAL A 929 -10.16 10.51 -28.32
C VAL A 929 -11.54 9.88 -28.16
N VAL A 930 -11.81 9.26 -27.00
CA VAL A 930 -13.09 8.62 -26.65
C VAL A 930 -13.52 9.02 -25.24
N GLY A 931 -14.76 8.67 -24.86
CA GLY A 931 -15.33 9.00 -23.56
C GLY A 931 -16.12 10.32 -23.56
N GLY A 932 -16.98 10.47 -22.54
CA GLY A 932 -18.00 11.52 -22.51
C GLY A 932 -17.46 12.95 -22.47
N ASN A 933 -16.30 13.21 -21.84
CA ASN A 933 -15.76 14.57 -21.79
C ASN A 933 -15.22 15.05 -23.15
N THR A 934 -14.96 14.12 -24.08
CA THR A 934 -14.49 14.49 -25.42
C THR A 934 -15.59 15.16 -26.25
N LEU A 935 -16.85 15.13 -25.78
CA LEU A 935 -17.99 15.80 -26.41
C LEU A 935 -17.99 17.32 -26.22
N PHE A 936 -17.16 17.88 -25.32
CA PHE A 936 -17.03 19.34 -25.25
C PHE A 936 -16.59 19.93 -26.59
N ASP A 937 -17.29 20.97 -27.02
CA ASP A 937 -16.92 21.71 -28.22
C ASP A 937 -15.50 22.26 -28.09
N GLY A 938 -14.69 22.12 -29.14
CA GLY A 938 -13.29 22.58 -29.15
C GLY A 938 -12.26 21.60 -28.57
N PHE A 939 -12.67 20.47 -27.98
CA PHE A 939 -11.75 19.52 -27.33
C PHE A 939 -10.65 19.00 -28.27
N VAL A 940 -11.05 18.49 -29.45
CA VAL A 940 -10.12 17.92 -30.44
C VAL A 940 -9.15 18.97 -30.95
N GLN A 941 -9.64 20.17 -31.29
CA GLN A 941 -8.84 21.26 -31.82
C GLN A 941 -7.85 21.78 -30.79
N ARG A 942 -8.27 21.93 -29.53
CA ARG A 942 -7.40 22.35 -28.43
C ARG A 942 -6.30 21.34 -28.18
N LEU A 943 -6.66 20.06 -28.05
CA LEU A 943 -5.69 18.99 -27.80
C LEU A 943 -4.66 18.89 -28.93
N GLN A 944 -5.10 18.86 -30.19
CA GLN A 944 -4.19 18.78 -31.33
C GLN A 944 -3.18 19.94 -31.31
N ARG A 945 -3.64 21.17 -31.08
CA ARG A 945 -2.77 22.34 -31.05
C ARG A 945 -1.73 22.27 -29.94
N GLU A 946 -2.12 21.84 -28.74
CA GLU A 946 -1.17 21.74 -27.61
C GLU A 946 -0.18 20.60 -27.80
N VAL A 947 -0.61 19.46 -28.32
CA VAL A 947 0.29 18.34 -28.62
C VAL A 947 1.32 18.76 -29.66
N VAL A 948 0.93 19.44 -30.74
CA VAL A 948 1.87 19.98 -31.75
C VAL A 948 2.96 20.85 -31.09
N GLN A 949 2.63 21.64 -30.07
CA GLN A 949 3.61 22.49 -29.38
C GLN A 949 4.60 21.74 -28.47
N ARG A 950 4.44 20.43 -28.28
CA ARG A 950 5.30 19.61 -27.41
C ARG A 950 6.21 18.64 -28.15
N PHE A 951 6.02 18.48 -29.46
CA PHE A 951 6.77 17.54 -30.27
C PHE A 951 7.50 18.24 -31.43
N PRO A 952 8.58 17.64 -31.97
CA PRO A 952 9.27 18.17 -33.14
C PRO A 952 8.34 18.32 -34.36
N ASP A 953 8.61 19.32 -35.20
CA ASP A 953 7.82 19.61 -36.41
C ASP A 953 7.79 18.44 -37.41
N ASP A 954 8.76 17.53 -37.36
CA ASP A 954 8.83 16.32 -38.18
C ASP A 954 7.74 15.28 -37.83
N CYS A 955 7.11 15.39 -36.65
CA CYS A 955 6.05 14.49 -36.21
C CYS A 955 4.67 15.05 -36.59
N VAL A 956 3.99 14.41 -37.54
CA VAL A 956 2.62 14.77 -37.92
C VAL A 956 1.65 14.37 -36.79
N VAL A 957 1.00 15.35 -36.18
CA VAL A 957 -0.02 15.13 -35.14
C VAL A 957 -1.41 15.15 -35.75
N ARG A 958 -2.20 14.09 -35.55
CA ARG A 958 -3.60 14.02 -35.95
C ARG A 958 -4.45 13.51 -34.81
N VAL A 959 -5.50 14.25 -34.48
CA VAL A 959 -6.46 13.87 -33.43
C VAL A 959 -7.83 13.66 -34.08
N ALA A 960 -8.41 12.47 -33.88
CA ALA A 960 -9.76 12.14 -34.34
C ALA A 960 -10.66 11.71 -33.19
N ARG A 961 -11.96 11.97 -33.34
CA ARG A 961 -13.02 11.51 -32.43
C ARG A 961 -14.01 10.70 -33.25
N PRO A 962 -14.41 9.49 -32.83
CA PRO A 962 -15.43 8.72 -33.53
C PRO A 962 -16.80 9.42 -33.46
N PRO A 963 -17.75 9.06 -34.35
CA PRO A 963 -19.08 9.67 -34.37
C PRO A 963 -19.80 9.58 -33.01
N ASP A 964 -19.72 8.42 -32.36
CA ASP A 964 -20.20 8.23 -30.99
C ASP A 964 -19.05 7.78 -30.06
N PRO A 965 -18.40 8.73 -29.35
CA PRO A 965 -17.31 8.42 -28.44
C PRO A 965 -17.78 7.79 -27.12
N ILE A 966 -19.08 7.76 -26.82
CA ILE A 966 -19.62 7.16 -25.58
C ILE A 966 -19.67 5.63 -25.71
N ILE A 967 -20.04 5.11 -26.88
CA ILE A 967 -20.16 3.66 -27.15
C ILE A 967 -18.95 3.08 -27.91
N SER A 968 -17.96 3.90 -28.25
CA SER A 968 -16.80 3.47 -29.04
C SER A 968 -16.08 2.26 -28.44
N THR A 969 -15.79 2.28 -27.15
CA THR A 969 -15.13 1.15 -26.45
C THR A 969 -15.97 -0.14 -26.53
N TRP A 970 -17.28 -0.03 -26.30
CA TRP A 970 -18.20 -1.16 -26.43
C TRP A 970 -18.24 -1.72 -27.86
N THR A 971 -18.29 -0.83 -28.85
CA THR A 971 -18.35 -1.21 -30.27
C THR A 971 -17.06 -1.92 -30.70
N GLY A 972 -15.90 -1.42 -30.25
CA GLY A 972 -14.62 -2.09 -30.47
C GLY A 972 -14.55 -3.49 -29.83
N ALA A 973 -15.11 -3.64 -28.62
CA ALA A 973 -15.20 -4.93 -27.95
C ALA A 973 -16.15 -5.90 -28.68
N ALA A 974 -17.22 -5.39 -29.28
CA ALA A 974 -18.14 -6.17 -30.12
C ALA A 974 -17.50 -6.63 -31.43
N ASN A 975 -16.66 -5.78 -32.05
CA ASN A 975 -15.86 -6.17 -33.21
C ASN A 975 -14.85 -7.28 -32.83
N MET A 976 -14.20 -7.14 -31.66
CA MET A 976 -13.30 -8.17 -31.13
C MET A 976 -14.04 -9.48 -30.80
N ALA A 977 -15.27 -9.40 -30.28
CA ALA A 977 -16.10 -10.56 -29.97
C ALA A 977 -16.40 -11.42 -31.22
N SER A 978 -16.48 -10.78 -32.38
CA SER A 978 -16.73 -11.44 -33.67
C SER A 978 -15.47 -12.08 -34.27
N HIS A 979 -14.31 -11.92 -33.64
CA HIS A 979 -13.04 -12.42 -34.15
C HIS A 979 -12.93 -13.95 -34.06
N ALA A 980 -12.41 -14.60 -35.10
CA ALA A 980 -12.33 -16.07 -35.19
C ALA A 980 -11.54 -16.73 -34.04
N ASN A 981 -10.58 -16.00 -33.46
CA ASN A 981 -9.72 -16.47 -32.37
C ASN A 981 -10.18 -16.07 -30.96
N ILE A 982 -11.41 -15.55 -30.77
CA ILE A 982 -11.88 -15.12 -29.44
C ILE A 982 -11.80 -16.24 -28.38
N ASP A 983 -12.03 -17.49 -28.78
CA ASP A 983 -11.94 -18.67 -27.91
C ASP A 983 -10.53 -18.92 -27.34
N LYS A 984 -9.48 -18.44 -28.04
CA LYS A 984 -8.10 -18.62 -27.58
C LYS A 984 -7.76 -17.73 -26.39
N VAL A 985 -8.44 -16.59 -26.27
CA VAL A 985 -8.20 -15.60 -25.22
C VAL A 985 -9.26 -15.66 -24.11
N ALA A 986 -10.45 -16.18 -24.40
CA ALA A 986 -11.47 -16.37 -23.39
C ALA A 986 -11.17 -17.61 -22.51
N VAL A 987 -11.47 -17.52 -21.22
CA VAL A 987 -11.41 -18.61 -20.25
C VAL A 987 -12.79 -19.23 -20.13
N THR A 988 -12.89 -20.55 -20.15
CA THR A 988 -14.15 -21.28 -19.89
C THR A 988 -14.35 -21.50 -18.40
N LYS A 989 -15.60 -21.70 -17.95
CA LYS A 989 -15.90 -22.02 -16.55
C LYS A 989 -15.12 -23.24 -16.06
N GLN A 990 -15.05 -24.29 -16.88
CA GLN A 990 -14.28 -25.50 -16.56
C GLN A 990 -12.79 -25.19 -16.38
N GLU A 991 -12.19 -24.40 -17.28
CA GLU A 991 -10.78 -23.99 -17.13
C GLU A 991 -10.54 -23.18 -15.85
N TYR A 992 -11.50 -22.34 -15.45
CA TYR A 992 -11.42 -21.59 -14.19
C TYR A 992 -11.60 -22.49 -12.96
N GLU A 993 -12.52 -23.47 -12.98
CA GLU A 993 -12.69 -24.43 -11.89
C GLU A 993 -11.44 -25.33 -11.72
N GLU A 994 -10.75 -25.65 -12.81
CA GLU A 994 -9.53 -26.49 -12.79
C GLU A 994 -8.27 -25.72 -12.40
N LEU A 995 -8.11 -24.47 -12.86
CA LEU A 995 -6.85 -23.71 -12.76
C LEU A 995 -6.97 -22.39 -11.98
N GLY A 996 -8.18 -21.98 -11.61
CA GLY A 996 -8.47 -20.73 -10.90
C GLY A 996 -7.94 -19.50 -11.63
N ALA A 997 -7.44 -18.54 -10.84
CA ALA A 997 -6.88 -17.28 -11.31
C ALA A 997 -5.72 -17.44 -12.32
N ALA A 998 -5.02 -18.59 -12.33
CA ALA A 998 -3.92 -18.83 -13.25
C ALA A 998 -4.40 -18.93 -14.72
N ALA A 999 -5.59 -19.48 -14.97
CA ALA A 999 -6.16 -19.52 -16.33
C ALA A 999 -6.45 -18.12 -16.87
N VAL A 1000 -7.00 -17.27 -16.00
CA VAL A 1000 -7.29 -15.86 -16.27
C VAL A 1000 -6.02 -15.07 -16.57
N ALA A 1001 -5.03 -15.13 -15.68
CA ALA A 1001 -3.76 -14.41 -15.83
C ALA A 1001 -3.05 -14.79 -17.16
N ARG A 1002 -3.02 -16.08 -17.49
CA ARG A 1002 -2.37 -16.57 -18.72
C ARG A 1002 -3.08 -16.10 -19.99
N LYS A 1003 -4.40 -16.26 -20.07
CA LYS A 1003 -5.12 -15.96 -21.32
C LYS A 1003 -5.36 -14.46 -21.52
N PHE A 1004 -5.66 -13.71 -20.46
CA PHE A 1004 -6.00 -12.29 -20.62
C PHE A 1004 -4.78 -11.42 -20.98
N ALA A 1005 -3.57 -11.83 -20.56
CA ALA A 1005 -2.31 -11.15 -20.88
C ALA A 1005 -1.84 -11.31 -22.34
N THR A 1006 -2.33 -12.33 -23.06
CA THR A 1006 -1.81 -12.65 -24.40
C THR A 1006 -2.47 -11.89 -25.54
N GLY A 1007 -3.70 -11.40 -25.32
CA GLY A 1007 -4.49 -10.72 -26.35
C GLY A 1007 -4.78 -11.59 -27.58
N ILE A 1008 -5.59 -11.08 -28.50
CA ILE A 1008 -5.86 -11.79 -29.77
C ILE A 1008 -4.66 -11.57 -30.70
N ASN A 1009 -3.67 -12.47 -30.64
CA ASN A 1009 -2.59 -12.50 -31.61
C ASN A 1009 -3.13 -12.90 -32.99
N VAL A 1010 -3.03 -12.00 -33.96
CA VAL A 1010 -3.13 -12.33 -35.39
C VAL A 1010 -1.72 -12.75 -35.83
N PRO A 1011 -1.52 -13.97 -36.39
CA PRO A 1011 -0.22 -14.41 -36.88
C PRO A 1011 0.34 -13.54 -38.00
#